data_AF-R9NZY1-F1
#
_entry.id   AF-R9NZY1-F1
#
_cell.length_a   1.000
_cell.length_b   1.000
_cell.length_c   1.000
_cell.angle_alpha   90.00
_cell.angle_beta   90.00
_cell.angle_gamma   90.00
#
_symmetry.space_group_name_H-M   'P 1'
#
loop_
_entity.id
_entity.type
_entity.pdbx_description
1 polymer ?
#
loop_
_entity_poly.entity_id
_entity_poly.type
_entity_poly.pdbx_seq_one_letter_code
_entity_poly.pdbx_strand_id
1 'polypeptide(L)'
;MKTAIRLDSAPSESQTMSSACRASQIFIYEDMLTRTIINAKEDLEVSHFNSLQMQESMTVGFSECRPIRQTSMTLTEIKIGIGISSININFAQAARPISLSFSESSEIVVRPKFFSSPLLFVKMAPPRYIELPAGLKPAGVPGRELLAYERSKASFDSKALAEYIHGKQFLELQEHLVGILTSDPVFDKTSDYYYGRADKFRRAMLKDKRLAQLAAEHGWGQTEISMAEKLADLPGPMGLHKSMFLTTLYNQGNDEQRKAFYEPAAKYEIIGCYAQTELGHGSNVQGIETTATWIADTQEWEIHSPTLTASKWWIGGLGRTADHAVVMAQLIINNKSYGPHPFVVPIRDVKTREMLPGRTIGDIGPKAGYNTTDNGFMLFEHVRVPHFNLLARFSKVEPETGKYLPPPNAKLAYGTLTWVRANIVRDASTVLMRAVTVAIRYCAVRRQFADRDAPKFGQDGKPLETQVLDYTMVQIRLFPILAQAFAFHYTSRFMFELYEQNQANIESGDLSLLADTHASSSGLKSLTTLYASDAIEVCRKACGGHGYSMASGLPDFYANYLPNATWEGDSYMLSQQCTRYLFKTMRAIKSGKGKVDKNITTDYMIRYLDNKHEKAEIQFSGDLYDPLFFMRAFGHRAAYLTEQTLALRDDAKRSWNSLLVELYRCSKAHSQYLLVRNFGMAILKDDKLNSQPALRQIVQKIFLLWACNTMQEESADFLASGYINGQQFHLLGSKVQEIMVEVRPNAVALVDAFAVPDYLLNSALGRSDGNVYEALFDFALREPLNSAKWNVDIHDMNTTDFDSDLPRAKL
;
A
#
# COMPACT_ATOMS: atom_id res chain seq x y z
N MET A 1 35.47 33.52 -39.16
CA MET A 1 36.22 34.51 -39.99
C MET A 1 37.37 35.03 -39.11
N LYS A 2 38.64 34.83 -39.51
CA LYS A 2 39.90 35.25 -38.81
C LYS A 2 40.14 34.68 -37.39
N THR A 3 41.14 33.80 -37.17
CA THR A 3 42.54 34.02 -36.67
C THR A 3 42.67 34.52 -35.21
N ALA A 4 43.65 34.11 -34.37
CA ALA A 4 44.91 33.34 -34.56
C ALA A 4 45.30 32.55 -33.26
N ILE A 5 45.96 31.36 -33.32
CA ILE A 5 47.44 31.08 -33.20
C ILE A 5 48.05 31.55 -31.85
N ARG A 6 48.65 30.71 -30.99
CA ARG A 6 49.91 29.88 -31.07
C ARG A 6 49.82 28.73 -30.02
N LEU A 7 50.30 27.47 -30.18
CA LEU A 7 51.66 26.93 -30.46
C LEU A 7 52.67 27.31 -29.34
N ASP A 8 53.50 26.43 -28.73
CA ASP A 8 53.89 25.01 -28.94
C ASP A 8 53.93 24.25 -27.56
N SER A 9 54.36 22.99 -27.34
CA SER A 9 55.15 22.00 -28.12
C SER A 9 54.91 20.52 -27.68
N ALA A 10 55.30 19.58 -28.55
CA ALA A 10 55.64 18.17 -28.25
C ALA A 10 57.11 17.93 -28.74
N PRO A 11 57.79 16.75 -28.60
CA PRO A 11 57.36 15.37 -28.92
C PRO A 11 57.63 14.41 -27.72
N SER A 12 57.88 13.09 -27.75
CA SER A 12 58.28 12.02 -28.70
C SER A 12 58.19 10.66 -27.95
N GLU A 13 58.21 9.44 -28.50
CA GLU A 13 58.05 8.90 -29.86
C GLU A 13 57.84 7.36 -29.82
N SER A 14 57.05 6.82 -30.78
CA SER A 14 57.32 5.54 -31.48
C SER A 14 57.23 4.18 -30.70
N GLN A 15 57.10 3.00 -31.32
CA GLN A 15 56.57 2.61 -32.64
C GLN A 15 56.22 1.09 -32.72
N THR A 16 55.36 0.80 -33.72
CA THR A 16 55.03 -0.47 -34.41
C THR A 16 53.82 -1.26 -33.87
N MET A 17 52.77 -1.63 -34.64
CA MET A 17 52.51 -1.97 -36.07
C MET A 17 52.58 -3.47 -36.43
N SER A 18 51.62 -3.88 -37.28
CA SER A 18 51.44 -5.17 -37.96
C SER A 18 50.69 -6.29 -37.18
N SER A 19 49.86 -7.15 -37.82
CA SER A 19 48.71 -6.86 -38.72
C SER A 19 47.81 -8.12 -38.92
N ALA A 20 46.54 -7.89 -39.26
CA ALA A 20 45.59 -8.74 -40.00
C ALA A 20 45.39 -10.24 -39.65
N CYS A 21 44.15 -10.60 -39.29
CA CYS A 21 43.30 -11.41 -40.18
C CYS A 21 41.79 -11.29 -39.89
N ARG A 22 40.95 -11.82 -40.79
CA ARG A 22 39.46 -11.76 -40.75
C ARG A 22 38.85 -13.10 -40.32
N ALA A 23 37.65 -13.10 -39.73
CA ALA A 23 36.49 -13.88 -40.20
C ALA A 23 35.23 -13.76 -39.29
N SER A 24 34.07 -14.12 -39.86
CA SER A 24 32.87 -14.67 -39.19
C SER A 24 31.95 -13.78 -38.33
N GLN A 25 31.01 -13.10 -39.01
CA GLN A 25 29.66 -12.78 -38.50
C GLN A 25 28.61 -13.05 -39.58
N ILE A 26 27.75 -14.05 -39.40
CA ILE A 26 26.34 -14.15 -39.87
C ILE A 26 25.66 -15.15 -38.90
N PHE A 27 24.48 -14.92 -38.30
CA PHE A 27 23.12 -15.24 -38.79
C PHE A 27 22.19 -15.25 -37.53
N ILE A 28 20.88 -14.99 -37.53
CA ILE A 28 19.87 -14.53 -38.52
C ILE A 28 18.93 -13.54 -37.79
N TYR A 29 18.37 -12.54 -38.47
CA TYR A 29 16.95 -12.16 -38.35
C TYR A 29 16.52 -11.31 -39.58
N GLU A 30 15.80 -11.94 -40.52
CA GLU A 30 15.05 -11.32 -41.63
C GLU A 30 13.53 -11.48 -41.34
N ASP A 31 12.58 -10.67 -41.85
CA ASP A 31 12.61 -9.25 -42.28
C ASP A 31 11.27 -8.61 -41.78
N MET A 32 10.22 -8.08 -42.45
CA MET A 32 9.78 -7.67 -43.80
C MET A 32 8.67 -6.60 -43.59
N LEU A 33 8.29 -5.66 -44.47
CA LEU A 33 8.82 -4.96 -45.66
C LEU A 33 7.84 -3.75 -45.88
N THR A 34 8.14 -2.58 -46.45
CA THR A 34 9.40 -1.81 -46.63
C THR A 34 9.07 -0.41 -47.21
N ARG A 35 9.83 0.65 -46.85
CA ARG A 35 10.05 1.92 -47.60
C ARG A 35 8.83 2.84 -47.89
N THR A 36 8.95 4.06 -48.46
CA THR A 36 9.87 5.24 -48.36
C THR A 36 9.33 6.32 -49.31
N ILE A 37 9.37 7.62 -48.97
CA ILE A 37 9.54 8.84 -49.83
C ILE A 37 9.33 10.09 -48.94
N ILE A 38 10.41 10.77 -48.51
CA ILE A 38 11.00 12.03 -49.04
C ILE A 38 10.33 13.34 -48.53
N ASN A 39 11.21 14.25 -48.07
CA ASN A 39 11.19 15.72 -47.89
C ASN A 39 9.98 16.53 -48.45
N ALA A 40 9.64 17.73 -47.94
CA ALA A 40 10.50 18.70 -47.23
C ALA A 40 9.75 19.76 -46.39
N LYS A 41 10.51 20.36 -45.45
CA LYS A 41 10.60 21.81 -45.09
C LYS A 41 9.40 22.66 -44.63
N GLU A 42 9.73 23.43 -43.59
CA GLU A 42 9.45 24.87 -43.35
C GLU A 42 8.10 25.33 -42.74
N ASP A 43 8.22 25.69 -41.46
CA ASP A 43 7.95 27.02 -40.89
C ASP A 43 6.54 27.46 -40.45
N LEU A 44 6.41 27.41 -39.11
CA LEU A 44 6.09 28.54 -38.21
C LEU A 44 4.64 29.07 -38.00
N GLU A 45 4.40 29.29 -36.71
CA GLU A 45 3.61 30.35 -36.07
C GLU A 45 2.06 30.33 -36.02
N VAL A 46 1.59 29.95 -34.82
CA VAL A 46 0.86 30.83 -33.88
C VAL A 46 -0.35 31.60 -34.41
N SER A 47 -1.54 31.20 -33.94
CA SER A 47 -2.30 31.99 -32.95
C SER A 47 -3.59 31.29 -32.48
N HIS A 48 -4.27 31.86 -31.48
CA HIS A 48 -5.51 31.34 -30.89
C HIS A 48 -6.73 31.54 -31.81
N PHE A 49 -7.79 30.74 -31.62
CA PHE A 49 -8.98 31.23 -30.89
C PHE A 49 -9.89 30.09 -30.40
N ASN A 50 -10.89 30.46 -29.58
CA ASN A 50 -11.83 29.57 -28.90
C ASN A 50 -13.14 29.35 -29.67
N SER A 51 -13.71 28.16 -29.48
CA SER A 51 -15.14 27.89 -29.21
C SER A 51 -16.21 27.95 -30.33
N LEU A 52 -17.26 27.12 -30.07
CA LEU A 52 -18.67 27.22 -30.48
C LEU A 52 -19.16 26.69 -31.86
N GLN A 53 -19.74 25.48 -31.75
CA GLN A 53 -21.11 25.11 -32.19
C GLN A 53 -21.51 24.92 -33.66
N MET A 54 -22.33 23.86 -33.87
CA MET A 54 -23.32 23.64 -34.94
C MET A 54 -22.79 23.40 -36.38
N GLN A 55 -23.51 22.73 -37.30
CA GLN A 55 -24.45 21.59 -37.21
C GLN A 55 -24.65 21.00 -38.64
N GLU A 56 -24.99 19.70 -38.76
CA GLU A 56 -25.66 19.03 -39.92
C GLU A 56 -25.13 19.12 -41.38
N SER A 57 -24.75 17.94 -41.92
CA SER A 57 -24.99 17.47 -43.33
C SER A 57 -24.18 18.15 -44.48
N MET A 58 -23.89 17.53 -45.64
CA MET A 58 -24.63 16.52 -46.43
C MET A 58 -23.74 15.48 -47.16
N THR A 59 -24.42 14.49 -47.76
CA THR A 59 -23.94 13.29 -48.49
C THR A 59 -23.53 13.46 -49.96
N VAL A 60 -22.58 12.62 -50.40
CA VAL A 60 -22.41 12.00 -51.75
C VAL A 60 -21.75 10.61 -51.51
N GLY A 61 -21.96 9.51 -52.25
CA GLY A 61 -22.84 9.14 -53.38
C GLY A 61 -22.39 7.79 -53.99
N PHE A 62 -23.14 7.22 -54.96
CA PHE A 62 -22.82 6.02 -55.78
C PHE A 62 -22.69 4.66 -55.03
N SER A 63 -23.59 3.65 -55.12
CA SER A 63 -24.13 2.82 -56.25
C SER A 63 -23.44 1.43 -56.31
N GLU A 64 -24.08 0.27 -56.60
CA GLU A 64 -25.40 0.01 -57.20
C GLU A 64 -26.05 -1.39 -56.85
N CYS A 65 -27.15 -1.75 -57.53
CA CYS A 65 -28.14 -2.84 -57.34
C CYS A 65 -27.64 -4.32 -57.32
N ARG A 66 -28.29 -5.34 -56.68
CA ARG A 66 -29.67 -5.96 -56.74
C ARG A 66 -29.98 -6.71 -58.08
N PRO A 67 -30.86 -7.78 -58.19
CA PRO A 67 -32.14 -8.04 -57.47
C PRO A 67 -32.50 -9.53 -57.04
N ILE A 68 -33.29 -9.83 -55.97
CA ILE A 68 -34.78 -9.97 -55.72
C ILE A 68 -35.50 -11.31 -56.12
N ARG A 69 -36.20 -11.99 -55.16
CA ARG A 69 -37.58 -12.63 -55.17
C ARG A 69 -37.72 -13.84 -54.18
N GLN A 70 -38.87 -14.25 -53.57
CA GLN A 70 -40.18 -13.62 -53.24
C GLN A 70 -41.13 -14.55 -52.39
N THR A 71 -41.79 -14.05 -51.31
CA THR A 71 -43.05 -14.58 -50.63
C THR A 71 -43.05 -16.00 -49.98
N SER A 72 -43.99 -16.48 -49.11
CA SER A 72 -45.37 -16.05 -48.66
C SER A 72 -45.71 -16.42 -47.17
N MET A 73 -46.98 -16.23 -46.73
CA MET A 73 -47.54 -16.39 -45.36
C MET A 73 -48.08 -17.80 -44.98
N THR A 74 -48.37 -18.06 -43.68
CA THR A 74 -49.62 -18.71 -43.14
C THR A 74 -49.74 -18.61 -41.59
N LEU A 75 -50.93 -18.88 -40.99
CA LEU A 75 -51.26 -18.55 -39.58
C LEU A 75 -52.49 -19.36 -39.00
N THR A 76 -52.32 -20.19 -37.94
CA THR A 76 -53.32 -20.90 -37.06
C THR A 76 -52.58 -21.59 -35.89
N GLU A 77 -53.09 -22.05 -34.73
CA GLU A 77 -54.30 -22.00 -33.86
C GLU A 77 -53.74 -21.99 -32.38
N ILE A 78 -54.28 -21.42 -31.28
CA ILE A 78 -55.59 -21.42 -30.57
C ILE A 78 -55.74 -22.49 -29.44
N LYS A 79 -56.39 -22.06 -28.34
CA LYS A 79 -56.69 -22.69 -27.02
C LYS A 79 -55.52 -22.77 -26.04
N ILE A 80 -55.54 -22.21 -24.81
CA ILE A 80 -56.57 -21.92 -23.76
C ILE A 80 -56.91 -23.11 -22.87
N GLY A 81 -56.64 -22.95 -21.56
CA GLY A 81 -57.11 -23.79 -20.45
C GLY A 81 -56.95 -23.03 -19.12
N ILE A 82 -57.96 -23.06 -18.25
CA ILE A 82 -58.05 -22.27 -16.99
C ILE A 82 -58.28 -23.22 -15.81
N GLY A 83 -57.72 -22.92 -14.63
CA GLY A 83 -58.03 -23.66 -13.39
C GLY A 83 -57.68 -22.86 -12.12
N ILE A 84 -58.67 -22.65 -11.25
CA ILE A 84 -58.54 -21.94 -9.96
C ILE A 84 -59.17 -22.81 -8.86
N SER A 85 -58.45 -23.09 -7.75
CA SER A 85 -59.07 -23.51 -6.47
C SER A 85 -58.12 -23.46 -5.25
N SER A 86 -58.03 -22.28 -4.61
CA SER A 86 -58.36 -21.99 -3.19
C SER A 86 -58.19 -23.03 -2.03
N ILE A 87 -58.00 -22.47 -0.81
CA ILE A 87 -58.32 -22.99 0.57
C ILE A 87 -57.13 -23.40 1.50
N ASN A 88 -56.62 -22.40 2.24
CA ASN A 88 -56.72 -22.21 3.71
C ASN A 88 -56.18 -23.19 4.81
N ILE A 89 -55.54 -22.57 5.82
CA ILE A 89 -55.76 -22.67 7.30
C ILE A 89 -54.79 -23.45 8.26
N ASN A 90 -54.08 -22.64 9.07
CA ASN A 90 -53.73 -22.69 10.53
C ASN A 90 -52.75 -23.68 11.22
N PHE A 91 -51.77 -23.05 11.91
CA PHE A 91 -51.34 -23.16 13.34
C PHE A 91 -51.63 -24.43 14.19
N ALA A 92 -50.61 -24.87 14.98
CA ALA A 92 -50.57 -24.66 16.46
C ALA A 92 -49.26 -25.13 17.17
N GLN A 93 -49.05 -24.63 18.39
CA GLN A 93 -47.85 -24.60 19.26
C GLN A 93 -47.58 -25.86 20.15
N ALA A 94 -46.47 -25.81 20.91
CA ALA A 94 -46.33 -26.18 22.35
C ALA A 94 -45.55 -27.45 22.83
N ALA A 95 -44.23 -27.27 23.03
CA ALA A 95 -43.45 -27.41 24.30
C ALA A 95 -43.55 -28.59 25.32
N ARG A 96 -42.39 -29.27 25.54
CA ARG A 96 -41.77 -29.71 26.84
C ARG A 96 -42.49 -30.81 27.70
N PRO A 97 -41.91 -31.37 28.80
CA PRO A 97 -40.50 -31.44 29.30
C PRO A 97 -39.96 -32.83 29.80
N ILE A 98 -38.63 -32.95 29.94
CA ILE A 98 -37.81 -33.56 31.05
C ILE A 98 -38.18 -34.95 31.68
N SER A 99 -37.20 -35.87 31.71
CA SER A 99 -36.73 -36.57 32.95
C SER A 99 -35.43 -37.39 32.72
N LEU A 100 -34.75 -37.77 33.81
CA LEU A 100 -33.42 -38.43 33.85
C LEU A 100 -33.43 -39.64 34.80
N SER A 101 -32.60 -40.65 34.53
CA SER A 101 -32.09 -41.61 35.52
C SER A 101 -30.73 -42.19 35.08
N PHE A 102 -29.94 -42.66 36.04
CA PHE A 102 -28.56 -43.18 35.87
C PHE A 102 -28.44 -44.62 36.40
N SER A 103 -27.61 -45.45 35.76
CA SER A 103 -26.83 -46.53 36.40
C SER A 103 -25.63 -46.90 35.50
N GLU A 104 -24.64 -47.61 36.04
CA GLU A 104 -23.24 -47.56 35.55
C GLU A 104 -22.69 -48.83 34.89
N SER A 105 -21.52 -48.67 34.25
CA SER A 105 -20.44 -49.66 34.08
C SER A 105 -20.59 -50.81 33.06
N SER A 106 -19.94 -50.65 31.90
CA SER A 106 -18.69 -51.38 31.57
C SER A 106 -18.12 -50.89 30.21
N GLU A 107 -16.86 -51.22 29.92
CA GLU A 107 -16.05 -50.52 28.90
C GLU A 107 -16.36 -50.92 27.45
N ILE A 108 -16.45 -49.93 26.55
CA ILE A 108 -16.25 -50.12 25.10
C ILE A 108 -15.37 -48.98 24.57
N VAL A 109 -14.24 -49.33 23.94
CA VAL A 109 -13.35 -48.36 23.29
C VAL A 109 -13.98 -47.87 21.98
N VAL A 110 -14.55 -46.67 21.99
CA VAL A 110 -15.07 -45.99 20.80
C VAL A 110 -14.36 -44.64 20.62
N ARG A 111 -13.69 -44.45 19.47
CA ARG A 111 -13.11 -43.15 19.10
C ARG A 111 -14.24 -42.17 18.74
N PRO A 112 -14.28 -40.94 19.29
CA PRO A 112 -15.40 -40.04 19.06
C PRO A 112 -15.61 -39.64 17.59
N LYS A 113 -16.88 -39.61 17.17
CA LYS A 113 -17.38 -38.73 16.11
C LYS A 113 -17.84 -37.40 16.74
N PHE A 114 -18.39 -36.52 15.89
CA PHE A 114 -18.77 -35.12 16.15
C PHE A 114 -17.57 -34.15 16.21
N PHE A 115 -17.66 -32.93 15.70
CA PHE A 115 -18.81 -32.24 15.09
C PHE A 115 -18.69 -32.06 13.57
N SER A 116 -19.83 -32.16 12.88
CA SER A 116 -19.99 -31.76 11.48
C SER A 116 -20.84 -30.48 11.42
N SER A 117 -20.25 -29.37 10.98
CA SER A 117 -20.97 -28.15 10.58
C SER A 117 -20.62 -27.81 9.14
N PRO A 118 -21.59 -27.66 8.22
CA PRO A 118 -21.33 -27.44 6.79
C PRO A 118 -21.05 -25.96 6.50
N LEU A 119 -19.92 -25.45 7.00
CA LEU A 119 -19.33 -24.18 6.58
C LEU A 119 -17.97 -24.46 5.92
N LEU A 120 -17.68 -23.76 4.82
CA LEU A 120 -16.64 -24.13 3.85
C LEU A 120 -15.22 -24.20 4.46
N PHE A 121 -14.82 -25.38 4.90
CA PHE A 121 -13.44 -25.74 5.23
C PHE A 121 -13.11 -27.12 4.65
N VAL A 122 -12.95 -27.16 3.33
CA VAL A 122 -12.24 -28.28 2.69
C VAL A 122 -10.77 -28.14 3.07
N LYS A 123 -10.32 -28.92 4.07
CA LYS A 123 -8.90 -29.30 4.14
C LYS A 123 -8.56 -29.90 2.80
N MET A 124 -7.71 -29.22 2.04
CA MET A 124 -7.42 -29.57 0.65
C MET A 124 -6.98 -31.03 0.59
N ALA A 125 -7.70 -31.84 -0.18
CA ALA A 125 -7.41 -33.26 -0.29
C ALA A 125 -5.99 -33.43 -0.89
N PRO A 126 -5.23 -34.46 -0.47
CA PRO A 126 -3.97 -34.77 -1.13
C PRO A 126 -4.22 -35.02 -2.63
N PRO A 127 -3.29 -34.59 -3.51
CA PRO A 127 -3.51 -34.58 -4.95
C PRO A 127 -3.82 -35.99 -5.47
N ARG A 128 -5.02 -36.17 -6.07
CA ARG A 128 -5.56 -37.48 -6.47
C ARG A 128 -4.66 -38.30 -7.38
N TYR A 129 -3.77 -37.65 -8.14
CA TYR A 129 -2.98 -38.26 -9.22
C TYR A 129 -1.46 -38.04 -9.10
N ILE A 130 -0.95 -37.66 -7.93
CA ILE A 130 0.50 -37.50 -7.69
C ILE A 130 1.00 -38.55 -6.69
N GLU A 131 1.85 -39.45 -7.16
CA GLU A 131 2.67 -40.33 -6.31
C GLU A 131 4.04 -39.68 -6.07
N LEU A 132 4.56 -39.81 -4.84
CA LEU A 132 5.83 -39.19 -4.43
C LEU A 132 6.86 -40.25 -4.03
N PRO A 133 8.08 -40.23 -4.61
CA PRO A 133 9.17 -41.09 -4.18
C PRO A 133 9.51 -40.89 -2.70
N ALA A 134 9.59 -41.98 -1.95
CA ALA A 134 9.94 -41.95 -0.53
C ALA A 134 11.39 -41.47 -0.31
N GLY A 135 11.60 -40.68 0.75
CA GLY A 135 12.94 -40.30 1.20
C GLY A 135 13.60 -39.11 0.49
N LEU A 136 12.89 -38.41 -0.41
CA LEU A 136 13.36 -37.17 -1.03
C LEU A 136 13.73 -36.10 0.03
N LYS A 137 14.83 -35.39 -0.20
CA LYS A 137 15.36 -34.30 0.62
C LYS A 137 16.04 -33.26 -0.29
N PRO A 138 16.16 -31.98 0.13
CA PRO A 138 16.98 -31.01 -0.58
C PRO A 138 18.44 -31.47 -0.69
N ALA A 139 19.09 -31.12 -1.80
CA ALA A 139 20.51 -31.41 -2.00
C ALA A 139 21.41 -30.40 -1.26
N GLY A 140 22.57 -30.87 -0.78
CA GLY A 140 23.55 -30.04 -0.07
C GLY A 140 23.21 -29.82 1.41
N VAL A 141 23.64 -28.68 1.96
CA VAL A 141 23.43 -28.32 3.36
C VAL A 141 21.98 -27.84 3.57
N PRO A 142 21.20 -28.43 4.49
CA PRO A 142 19.82 -28.02 4.78
C PRO A 142 19.70 -26.53 5.14
N GLY A 143 18.64 -25.88 4.65
CA GLY A 143 18.44 -24.42 4.85
C GLY A 143 18.35 -24.00 6.31
N ARG A 144 17.84 -24.87 7.20
CA ARG A 144 17.87 -24.71 8.66
C ARG A 144 19.28 -24.54 9.24
N GLU A 145 20.26 -25.28 8.71
CA GLU A 145 21.65 -25.25 9.16
C GLU A 145 22.36 -24.01 8.58
N LEU A 146 21.99 -23.59 7.36
CA LEU A 146 22.43 -22.31 6.79
C LEU A 146 21.95 -21.12 7.62
N LEU A 147 20.65 -21.03 7.96
CA LEU A 147 20.15 -19.92 8.79
C LEU A 147 20.68 -19.97 10.23
N ALA A 148 20.86 -21.16 10.82
CA ALA A 148 21.53 -21.28 12.13
C ALA A 148 22.98 -20.76 12.07
N TYR A 149 23.72 -21.10 11.01
CA TYR A 149 25.07 -20.60 10.78
C TYR A 149 25.10 -19.08 10.57
N GLU A 150 24.21 -18.50 9.77
CA GLU A 150 24.11 -17.04 9.63
C GLU A 150 23.78 -16.34 10.96
N ARG A 151 22.86 -16.88 11.76
CA ARG A 151 22.54 -16.37 13.10
C ARG A 151 23.74 -16.38 14.04
N SER A 152 24.61 -17.40 13.95
CA SER A 152 25.82 -17.49 14.78
C SER A 152 26.90 -16.44 14.46
N LYS A 153 26.78 -15.69 13.35
CA LYS A 153 27.70 -14.60 12.97
C LYS A 153 27.30 -13.23 13.51
N ALA A 154 26.13 -13.11 14.15
CA ALA A 154 25.59 -11.83 14.58
C ALA A 154 26.48 -11.16 15.65
N SER A 155 26.84 -9.89 15.44
CA SER A 155 27.62 -9.11 16.40
C SER A 155 26.76 -8.46 17.50
N PHE A 156 25.51 -8.91 17.66
CA PHE A 156 24.51 -8.34 18.55
C PHE A 156 23.37 -9.36 18.79
N ASP A 157 22.58 -9.18 19.85
CA ASP A 157 21.38 -10.00 20.08
C ASP A 157 20.17 -9.45 19.32
N SER A 158 19.63 -10.26 18.42
CA SER A 158 18.38 -9.98 17.68
C SER A 158 17.15 -9.85 18.58
N LYS A 159 17.09 -10.51 19.76
CA LYS A 159 15.96 -10.40 20.68
C LYS A 159 15.98 -9.07 21.44
N ALA A 160 17.13 -8.68 21.97
CA ALA A 160 17.33 -7.34 22.54
C ALA A 160 17.02 -6.23 21.51
N LEU A 161 17.38 -6.41 20.24
CA LEU A 161 17.01 -5.46 19.18
C LEU A 161 15.49 -5.44 18.91
N ALA A 162 14.81 -6.60 18.89
CA ALA A 162 13.35 -6.67 18.75
C ALA A 162 12.62 -5.97 19.93
N GLU A 163 13.04 -6.23 21.17
CA GLU A 163 12.49 -5.56 22.36
C GLU A 163 12.81 -4.06 22.38
N TYR A 164 13.94 -3.64 21.80
CA TYR A 164 14.25 -2.24 21.59
C TYR A 164 13.31 -1.58 20.56
N ILE A 165 13.11 -2.20 19.38
CA ILE A 165 12.27 -1.68 18.29
C ILE A 165 10.79 -1.60 18.71
N HIS A 166 10.23 -2.71 19.21
CA HIS A 166 8.78 -2.87 19.41
C HIS A 166 8.32 -2.67 20.86
N GLY A 167 9.21 -2.91 21.83
CA GLY A 167 8.85 -3.00 23.24
C GLY A 167 8.30 -4.38 23.63
N LYS A 168 8.59 -4.81 24.86
CA LYS A 168 8.26 -6.15 25.35
C LYS A 168 6.76 -6.48 25.27
N GLN A 169 5.91 -5.56 25.71
CA GLN A 169 4.44 -5.71 25.68
C GLN A 169 3.87 -5.96 24.28
N PHE A 170 4.45 -5.35 23.24
CA PHE A 170 4.04 -5.60 21.85
C PHE A 170 4.35 -7.03 21.43
N LEU A 171 5.55 -7.54 21.78
CA LEU A 171 5.99 -8.89 21.43
C LEU A 171 5.16 -9.96 22.16
N GLU A 172 4.93 -9.78 23.47
CA GLU A 172 4.09 -10.66 24.28
C GLU A 172 2.64 -10.71 23.77
N LEU A 173 2.07 -9.54 23.40
CA LEU A 173 0.74 -9.48 22.79
C LEU A 173 0.71 -10.12 21.40
N GLN A 174 1.75 -9.93 20.58
CA GLN A 174 1.85 -10.52 19.25
C GLN A 174 1.88 -12.06 19.34
N GLU A 175 2.70 -12.62 20.24
CA GLU A 175 2.77 -14.06 20.47
C GLU A 175 1.42 -14.62 20.97
N HIS A 176 0.79 -13.95 21.93
CA HIS A 176 -0.52 -14.33 22.45
C HIS A 176 -1.62 -14.33 21.36
N LEU A 177 -1.70 -13.28 20.54
CA LEU A 177 -2.67 -13.19 19.46
C LEU A 177 -2.39 -14.17 18.32
N VAL A 178 -1.12 -14.46 18.00
CA VAL A 178 -0.76 -15.55 17.07
C VAL A 178 -1.25 -16.90 17.62
N GLY A 179 -1.08 -17.16 18.92
CA GLY A 179 -1.61 -18.36 19.58
C GLY A 179 -3.13 -18.50 19.45
N ILE A 180 -3.89 -17.42 19.74
CA ILE A 180 -5.35 -17.43 19.58
C ILE A 180 -5.74 -17.67 18.11
N LEU A 181 -5.22 -16.87 17.18
CA LEU A 181 -5.60 -16.95 15.77
C LEU A 181 -5.25 -18.32 15.17
N THR A 182 -4.04 -18.85 15.39
CA THR A 182 -3.64 -20.16 14.84
C THR A 182 -4.38 -21.35 15.45
N SER A 183 -5.09 -21.18 16.57
CA SER A 183 -5.95 -22.21 17.16
C SER A 183 -7.34 -22.33 16.51
N ASP A 184 -7.78 -21.29 15.78
CA ASP A 184 -9.13 -21.19 15.20
C ASP A 184 -9.08 -21.38 13.67
N PRO A 185 -9.80 -22.37 13.10
CA PRO A 185 -9.82 -22.65 11.65
C PRO A 185 -10.22 -21.45 10.78
N VAL A 186 -10.93 -20.46 11.32
CA VAL A 186 -11.27 -19.22 10.60
C VAL A 186 -10.04 -18.35 10.29
N PHE A 187 -8.85 -18.73 10.76
CA PHE A 187 -7.59 -18.05 10.45
C PHE A 187 -6.53 -18.95 9.80
N ASP A 188 -6.91 -20.16 9.36
CA ASP A 188 -6.07 -20.97 8.47
C ASP A 188 -5.92 -20.28 7.11
N LYS A 189 -4.69 -19.87 6.76
CA LYS A 189 -4.33 -19.19 5.51
C LYS A 189 -3.87 -20.14 4.41
N THR A 190 -3.72 -21.44 4.71
CA THR A 190 -3.04 -22.39 3.81
C THR A 190 -3.71 -22.57 2.46
N SER A 191 -5.02 -22.33 2.38
CA SER A 191 -5.82 -22.44 1.16
C SER A 191 -6.07 -21.10 0.46
N ASP A 192 -5.69 -19.96 1.06
CA ASP A 192 -6.17 -18.63 0.62
C ASP A 192 -5.74 -18.27 -0.81
N TYR A 193 -4.64 -18.85 -1.31
CA TYR A 193 -4.15 -18.57 -2.65
C TYR A 193 -4.99 -19.20 -3.78
N TYR A 194 -5.61 -20.36 -3.54
CA TYR A 194 -6.32 -21.15 -4.56
C TYR A 194 -7.80 -20.76 -4.73
N TYR A 195 -8.35 -19.91 -3.85
CA TYR A 195 -9.76 -19.52 -3.92
C TYR A 195 -10.03 -18.51 -5.04
N GLY A 196 -11.11 -18.75 -5.81
CA GLY A 196 -11.73 -17.77 -6.69
C GLY A 196 -12.32 -16.58 -5.91
N ARG A 197 -12.59 -15.45 -6.59
CA ARG A 197 -12.94 -14.18 -5.92
C ARG A 197 -14.15 -14.29 -4.98
N ALA A 198 -15.20 -15.02 -5.37
CA ALA A 198 -16.39 -15.20 -4.54
C ALA A 198 -16.08 -15.88 -3.20
N ASP A 199 -15.19 -16.86 -3.20
CA ASP A 199 -14.77 -17.58 -2.01
C ASP A 199 -13.75 -16.80 -1.18
N LYS A 200 -12.85 -16.04 -1.81
CA LYS A 200 -12.02 -15.02 -1.13
C LYS A 200 -12.89 -14.00 -0.36
N PHE A 201 -13.98 -13.54 -0.94
CA PHE A 201 -14.94 -12.65 -0.26
C PHE A 201 -15.66 -13.34 0.91
N ARG A 202 -16.18 -14.57 0.71
CA ARG A 202 -16.81 -15.38 1.80
C ARG A 202 -15.84 -15.62 2.96
N ARG A 203 -14.61 -16.00 2.64
CA ARG A 203 -13.49 -16.26 3.57
C ARG A 203 -13.15 -15.03 4.40
N ALA A 204 -13.01 -13.86 3.76
CA ALA A 204 -12.71 -12.59 4.43
C ALA A 204 -13.88 -12.07 5.29
N MET A 205 -15.12 -12.26 4.83
CA MET A 205 -16.33 -11.94 5.61
C MET A 205 -16.47 -12.82 6.85
N LEU A 206 -16.16 -14.12 6.76
CA LEU A 206 -16.14 -15.02 7.92
C LEU A 206 -15.06 -14.61 8.92
N LYS A 207 -13.87 -14.23 8.44
CA LYS A 207 -12.77 -13.69 9.24
C LYS A 207 -13.14 -12.39 9.96
N ASP A 208 -13.77 -11.42 9.29
CA ASP A 208 -14.21 -10.17 9.94
C ASP A 208 -15.21 -10.46 11.07
N LYS A 209 -16.19 -11.34 10.82
CA LYS A 209 -17.18 -11.76 11.84
C LYS A 209 -16.52 -12.46 13.03
N ARG A 210 -15.56 -13.35 12.80
CA ARG A 210 -14.88 -14.07 13.89
C ARG A 210 -13.94 -13.18 14.70
N LEU A 211 -13.28 -12.18 14.07
CA LEU A 211 -12.51 -11.18 14.82
C LEU A 211 -13.39 -10.33 15.73
N ALA A 212 -14.58 -9.91 15.27
CA ALA A 212 -15.53 -9.20 16.12
C ALA A 212 -16.04 -10.06 17.30
N GLN A 213 -16.24 -11.36 17.08
CA GLN A 213 -16.59 -12.31 18.15
C GLN A 213 -15.45 -12.51 19.15
N LEU A 214 -14.22 -12.81 18.68
CA LEU A 214 -13.04 -12.95 19.54
C LEU A 214 -12.77 -11.68 20.36
N ALA A 215 -12.97 -10.50 19.77
CA ALA A 215 -12.84 -9.24 20.49
C ALA A 215 -13.84 -9.11 21.65
N ALA A 216 -15.07 -9.60 21.49
CA ALA A 216 -16.07 -9.63 22.56
C ALA A 216 -15.79 -10.75 23.59
N GLU A 217 -15.38 -11.93 23.14
CA GLU A 217 -15.06 -13.10 23.96
C GLU A 217 -13.85 -12.86 24.89
N HIS A 218 -12.84 -12.12 24.42
CA HIS A 218 -11.63 -11.81 25.16
C HIS A 218 -11.59 -10.38 25.74
N GLY A 219 -12.61 -9.54 25.50
CA GLY A 219 -12.65 -8.15 25.96
C GLY A 219 -11.55 -7.26 25.35
N TRP A 220 -11.17 -7.50 24.09
CA TRP A 220 -10.08 -6.82 23.41
C TRP A 220 -10.33 -5.31 23.23
N GLY A 221 -9.29 -4.53 23.48
CA GLY A 221 -9.23 -3.11 23.14
C GLY A 221 -8.85 -2.87 21.67
N GLN A 222 -8.72 -1.59 21.32
CA GLN A 222 -8.40 -1.18 19.96
C GLN A 222 -6.99 -1.62 19.51
N THR A 223 -6.06 -1.79 20.45
CA THR A 223 -4.69 -2.25 20.18
C THR A 223 -4.67 -3.71 19.75
N GLU A 224 -5.36 -4.56 20.52
CA GLU A 224 -5.50 -6.00 20.32
C GLU A 224 -6.25 -6.28 19.02
N ILE A 225 -7.37 -5.60 18.77
CA ILE A 225 -8.13 -5.68 17.51
C ILE A 225 -7.25 -5.29 16.31
N SER A 226 -6.51 -4.17 16.41
CA SER A 226 -5.64 -3.68 15.33
C SER A 226 -4.49 -4.66 15.04
N MET A 227 -3.91 -5.26 16.09
CA MET A 227 -2.85 -6.26 15.93
C MET A 227 -3.38 -7.58 15.38
N ALA A 228 -4.51 -8.08 15.88
CA ALA A 228 -5.15 -9.30 15.39
C ALA A 228 -5.55 -9.18 13.91
N GLU A 229 -6.05 -8.02 13.48
CA GLU A 229 -6.35 -7.75 12.07
C GLU A 229 -5.11 -7.74 11.17
N LYS A 230 -4.01 -7.14 11.62
CA LYS A 230 -2.74 -7.17 10.89
C LYS A 230 -2.15 -8.58 10.84
N LEU A 231 -2.20 -9.32 11.94
CA LEU A 231 -1.78 -10.72 12.00
C LEU A 231 -2.64 -11.63 11.11
N ALA A 232 -3.94 -11.37 10.99
CA ALA A 232 -4.83 -12.11 10.08
C ALA A 232 -4.55 -11.85 8.59
N ASP A 233 -3.92 -10.73 8.22
CA ASP A 233 -3.34 -10.45 6.88
C ASP A 233 -4.31 -10.59 5.68
N LEU A 234 -5.62 -10.54 5.92
CA LEU A 234 -6.66 -10.78 4.92
C LEU A 234 -7.64 -9.59 4.88
N PRO A 235 -7.51 -8.67 3.92
CA PRO A 235 -8.32 -7.44 3.85
C PRO A 235 -9.82 -7.75 3.86
N GLY A 236 -10.53 -7.15 4.82
CA GLY A 236 -11.94 -7.47 5.12
C GLY A 236 -12.95 -6.54 4.44
N PRO A 237 -14.15 -7.02 4.07
CA PRO A 237 -15.26 -6.16 3.67
C PRO A 237 -15.66 -5.12 4.72
N MET A 238 -15.48 -5.43 6.03
CA MET A 238 -15.70 -4.49 7.13
C MET A 238 -14.48 -3.59 7.43
N GLY A 239 -13.48 -3.54 6.55
CA GLY A 239 -12.29 -2.70 6.73
C GLY A 239 -12.62 -1.22 6.91
N LEU A 240 -13.34 -0.61 5.95
CA LEU A 240 -13.72 0.81 6.03
C LEU A 240 -14.74 1.12 7.13
N HIS A 241 -15.51 0.14 7.59
CA HIS A 241 -16.39 0.30 8.74
C HIS A 241 -15.57 0.69 9.98
N LYS A 242 -14.51 -0.07 10.26
CA LYS A 242 -13.62 0.19 11.39
C LYS A 242 -12.70 1.40 11.16
N SER A 243 -12.06 1.50 10.00
CA SER A 243 -10.96 2.46 9.79
C SER A 243 -11.40 3.88 9.41
N MET A 244 -12.63 4.06 8.89
CA MET A 244 -13.10 5.36 8.38
C MET A 244 -14.51 5.71 8.83
N PHE A 245 -15.47 4.77 8.85
CA PHE A 245 -16.85 5.05 9.25
C PHE A 245 -16.95 5.35 10.75
N LEU A 246 -16.49 4.43 11.62
CA LEU A 246 -16.45 4.67 13.08
C LEU A 246 -15.63 5.92 13.42
N THR A 247 -14.43 6.06 12.85
CA THR A 247 -13.57 7.24 13.05
C THR A 247 -14.24 8.54 12.62
N THR A 248 -14.99 8.55 11.52
CA THR A 248 -15.70 9.76 11.04
C THR A 248 -16.89 10.09 11.92
N LEU A 249 -17.70 9.10 12.33
CA LEU A 249 -18.81 9.32 13.25
C LEU A 249 -18.31 9.86 14.61
N TYR A 250 -17.21 9.31 15.14
CA TYR A 250 -16.62 9.76 16.39
C TYR A 250 -15.99 11.16 16.29
N ASN A 251 -15.25 11.43 15.22
CA ASN A 251 -14.52 12.69 15.08
C ASN A 251 -15.39 13.86 14.59
N GLN A 252 -16.44 13.61 13.80
CA GLN A 252 -17.22 14.66 13.11
C GLN A 252 -18.68 14.76 13.56
N GLY A 253 -19.22 13.76 14.25
CA GLY A 253 -20.54 13.84 14.89
C GLY A 253 -20.54 14.65 16.19
N ASN A 254 -21.68 15.26 16.52
CA ASN A 254 -21.94 15.78 17.88
C ASN A 254 -22.25 14.63 18.85
N ASP A 255 -22.68 14.93 20.07
CA ASP A 255 -22.92 13.91 21.11
C ASP A 255 -24.17 13.06 20.80
N GLU A 256 -25.23 13.70 20.31
CA GLU A 256 -26.47 13.02 19.90
C GLU A 256 -26.23 12.10 18.69
N GLN A 257 -25.45 12.55 17.70
CA GLN A 257 -25.09 11.75 16.52
C GLN A 257 -24.14 10.61 16.86
N ARG A 258 -23.22 10.78 17.82
CA ARG A 258 -22.41 9.67 18.32
C ARG A 258 -23.28 8.62 19.00
N LYS A 259 -24.25 9.03 19.83
CA LYS A 259 -25.21 8.09 20.43
C LYS A 259 -26.11 7.40 19.40
N ALA A 260 -26.56 8.12 18.37
CA ALA A 260 -27.48 7.60 17.35
C ALA A 260 -26.79 6.70 16.30
N PHE A 261 -25.53 7.00 15.94
CA PHE A 261 -24.85 6.33 14.83
C PHE A 261 -23.56 5.59 15.23
N TYR A 262 -22.74 6.15 16.11
CA TYR A 262 -21.46 5.51 16.52
C TYR A 262 -21.71 4.35 17.49
N GLU A 263 -22.58 4.50 18.50
CA GLU A 263 -22.83 3.42 19.47
C GLU A 263 -23.41 2.13 18.83
N PRO A 264 -24.39 2.16 17.91
CA PRO A 264 -24.84 0.95 17.22
C PRO A 264 -23.77 0.39 16.27
N ALA A 265 -23.04 1.27 15.57
CA ALA A 265 -21.99 0.85 14.65
C ALA A 265 -20.83 0.15 15.39
N ALA A 266 -20.42 0.65 16.56
CA ALA A 266 -19.37 0.02 17.37
C ALA A 266 -19.76 -1.37 17.90
N LYS A 267 -21.07 -1.68 17.94
CA LYS A 267 -21.63 -3.00 18.30
C LYS A 267 -21.89 -3.89 17.08
N TYR A 268 -21.53 -3.45 15.86
CA TYR A 268 -21.86 -4.09 14.59
C TYR A 268 -23.38 -4.21 14.31
N GLU A 269 -24.23 -3.43 15.00
CA GLU A 269 -25.67 -3.31 14.73
C GLU A 269 -25.92 -2.54 13.41
N ILE A 270 -24.97 -1.66 13.03
CA ILE A 270 -24.90 -0.93 11.76
C ILE A 270 -23.53 -1.21 11.12
N ILE A 271 -23.50 -1.64 9.86
CA ILE A 271 -22.26 -1.83 9.10
C ILE A 271 -22.13 -0.73 8.06
N GLY A 272 -21.02 0.02 8.12
CA GLY A 272 -20.88 1.29 7.41
C GLY A 272 -19.69 1.39 6.46
N CYS A 273 -19.77 2.26 5.46
CA CYS A 273 -18.66 2.61 4.58
C CYS A 273 -18.48 4.14 4.42
N TYR A 274 -17.30 4.58 3.96
CA TYR A 274 -17.01 6.01 3.74
C TYR A 274 -17.05 6.36 2.25
N ALA A 275 -18.19 6.89 1.79
CA ALA A 275 -18.53 7.14 0.40
C ALA A 275 -18.17 8.57 -0.05
N GLN A 276 -16.86 8.83 -0.17
CA GLN A 276 -16.33 10.11 -0.68
C GLN A 276 -16.13 10.10 -2.20
N THR A 277 -15.19 9.27 -2.66
CA THR A 277 -14.72 9.20 -4.05
C THR A 277 -15.84 8.91 -5.05
N GLU A 278 -15.75 9.56 -6.20
CA GLU A 278 -16.65 9.43 -7.33
C GLU A 278 -15.93 8.94 -8.59
N LEU A 279 -16.70 8.51 -9.59
CA LEU A 279 -16.20 8.08 -10.90
C LEU A 279 -15.46 9.21 -11.62
N GLY A 280 -15.95 10.46 -11.51
CA GLY A 280 -15.24 11.66 -12.00
C GLY A 280 -14.20 12.22 -11.02
N HIS A 281 -14.42 12.07 -9.70
CA HIS A 281 -13.72 12.85 -8.68
C HIS A 281 -13.09 12.01 -7.56
N GLY A 282 -11.77 11.77 -7.69
CA GLY A 282 -10.90 11.23 -6.64
C GLY A 282 -10.11 12.31 -5.89
N SER A 283 -8.90 12.61 -6.35
CA SER A 283 -7.98 13.54 -5.65
C SER A 283 -8.49 14.98 -5.51
N ASN A 284 -9.41 15.42 -6.38
CA ASN A 284 -10.08 16.72 -6.27
C ASN A 284 -11.44 16.60 -5.56
N VAL A 285 -11.42 16.32 -4.25
CA VAL A 285 -12.63 16.17 -3.42
C VAL A 285 -13.51 17.44 -3.42
N GLN A 286 -12.93 18.63 -3.66
CA GLN A 286 -13.71 19.87 -3.76
C GLN A 286 -14.64 19.91 -4.99
N GLY A 287 -14.32 19.13 -6.03
CA GLY A 287 -15.08 19.08 -7.27
C GLY A 287 -16.16 18.00 -7.32
N ILE A 288 -16.41 17.23 -6.24
CA ILE A 288 -17.41 16.16 -6.25
C ILE A 288 -18.80 16.66 -6.68
N GLU A 289 -19.54 15.82 -7.38
CA GLU A 289 -20.79 16.16 -8.06
C GLU A 289 -22.05 15.72 -7.28
N THR A 290 -21.96 14.73 -6.37
CA THR A 290 -23.10 14.35 -5.52
C THR A 290 -23.57 15.55 -4.69
N THR A 291 -24.86 15.88 -4.77
CA THR A 291 -25.46 17.02 -4.04
C THR A 291 -26.18 16.57 -2.78
N ALA A 292 -26.28 17.48 -1.80
CA ALA A 292 -27.14 17.38 -0.63
C ALA A 292 -27.89 18.71 -0.45
N THR A 293 -29.11 18.78 -0.99
CA THR A 293 -29.89 20.01 -1.08
C THR A 293 -30.85 20.14 0.11
N TRP A 294 -30.89 21.30 0.76
CA TRP A 294 -31.79 21.58 1.87
C TRP A 294 -33.25 21.72 1.44
N ILE A 295 -34.15 21.02 2.14
CA ILE A 295 -35.60 21.10 1.99
C ILE A 295 -36.18 21.71 3.26
N ALA A 296 -36.54 22.99 3.22
CA ALA A 296 -37.06 23.70 4.39
C ALA A 296 -38.40 23.11 4.90
N ASP A 297 -39.33 22.81 3.99
CA ASP A 297 -40.70 22.42 4.32
C ASP A 297 -40.81 21.08 5.09
N THR A 298 -39.84 20.18 4.89
CA THR A 298 -39.78 18.87 5.57
C THR A 298 -38.60 18.73 6.53
N GLN A 299 -37.70 19.72 6.58
CA GLN A 299 -36.43 19.69 7.32
C GLN A 299 -35.55 18.48 6.95
N GLU A 300 -35.39 18.25 5.65
CA GLU A 300 -34.64 17.13 5.07
C GLU A 300 -33.49 17.57 4.16
N TRP A 301 -32.56 16.65 3.92
CA TRP A 301 -31.59 16.70 2.84
C TRP A 301 -32.05 15.82 1.68
N GLU A 302 -32.02 16.35 0.47
CA GLU A 302 -32.15 15.57 -0.77
C GLU A 302 -30.75 15.25 -1.30
N ILE A 303 -30.38 13.97 -1.22
CA ILE A 303 -29.12 13.41 -1.71
C ILE A 303 -29.33 12.92 -3.16
N HIS A 304 -28.55 13.41 -4.11
CA HIS A 304 -28.69 13.05 -5.53
C HIS A 304 -27.35 12.99 -6.25
N SER A 305 -27.24 12.09 -7.22
CA SER A 305 -26.12 11.97 -8.16
C SER A 305 -26.56 12.52 -9.52
N PRO A 306 -26.31 13.81 -9.84
CA PRO A 306 -26.86 14.47 -11.03
C PRO A 306 -26.29 13.98 -12.37
N THR A 307 -25.24 13.16 -12.34
CA THR A 307 -24.52 12.65 -13.50
C THR A 307 -24.04 11.21 -13.24
N LEU A 308 -23.64 10.50 -14.30
CA LEU A 308 -22.96 9.21 -14.14
C LEU A 308 -21.59 9.37 -13.43
N THR A 309 -20.89 10.48 -13.66
CA THR A 309 -19.60 10.78 -13.04
C THR A 309 -19.72 11.08 -11.54
N ALA A 310 -20.89 11.57 -11.09
CA ALA A 310 -21.29 11.69 -9.68
C ALA A 310 -21.52 10.34 -8.96
N SER A 311 -21.47 9.20 -9.66
CA SER A 311 -21.54 7.90 -9.00
C SER A 311 -20.39 7.78 -8.00
N LYS A 312 -20.69 7.50 -6.74
CA LYS A 312 -19.68 7.06 -5.77
C LYS A 312 -18.99 5.82 -6.33
N TRP A 313 -17.67 5.70 -6.12
CA TRP A 313 -16.85 4.63 -6.72
C TRP A 313 -15.64 4.30 -5.82
N TRP A 314 -15.06 3.10 -5.98
CA TRP A 314 -13.97 2.54 -5.15
C TRP A 314 -14.30 2.23 -3.67
N ILE A 315 -15.53 2.47 -3.21
CA ILE A 315 -15.85 2.48 -1.78
C ILE A 315 -15.86 1.07 -1.18
N GLY A 316 -14.88 0.70 -0.37
CA GLY A 316 -14.82 -0.61 0.29
C GLY A 316 -16.02 -0.86 1.21
N GLY A 317 -16.59 -2.06 1.17
CA GLY A 317 -17.80 -2.43 1.92
C GLY A 317 -19.11 -2.05 1.25
N LEU A 318 -19.12 -1.11 0.29
CA LEU A 318 -20.35 -0.59 -0.32
C LEU A 318 -21.06 -1.65 -1.21
N GLY A 319 -20.29 -2.45 -1.94
CA GLY A 319 -20.81 -3.29 -3.01
C GLY A 319 -21.85 -4.30 -2.55
N ARG A 320 -21.64 -4.93 -1.38
CA ARG A 320 -22.51 -5.97 -0.80
C ARG A 320 -22.66 -5.91 0.72
N THR A 321 -21.75 -5.28 1.46
CA THR A 321 -21.63 -5.47 2.92
C THR A 321 -22.36 -4.42 3.76
N ALA A 322 -22.14 -3.14 3.46
CA ALA A 322 -22.59 -2.01 4.25
C ALA A 322 -24.10 -1.73 4.07
N ASP A 323 -24.75 -1.41 5.19
CA ASP A 323 -26.15 -0.98 5.29
C ASP A 323 -26.28 0.54 5.46
N HIS A 324 -25.22 1.23 5.92
CA HIS A 324 -25.11 2.69 5.97
C HIS A 324 -23.85 3.20 5.25
N ALA A 325 -23.85 4.47 4.87
CA ALA A 325 -22.67 5.16 4.36
C ALA A 325 -22.53 6.55 5.00
N VAL A 326 -21.31 7.00 5.28
CA VAL A 326 -21.02 8.44 5.36
C VAL A 326 -20.75 8.91 3.94
N VAL A 327 -21.69 9.63 3.34
CA VAL A 327 -21.63 10.17 1.98
C VAL A 327 -21.04 11.57 2.05
N MET A 328 -19.98 11.84 1.30
CA MET A 328 -19.54 13.23 1.08
C MET A 328 -20.34 13.81 -0.08
N ALA A 329 -20.99 14.95 0.12
CA ALA A 329 -21.80 15.62 -0.90
C ALA A 329 -21.65 17.15 -0.82
N GLN A 330 -21.88 17.85 -1.94
CA GLN A 330 -21.96 19.31 -1.97
C GLN A 330 -23.17 19.77 -1.15
N LEU A 331 -22.93 20.42 -0.02
CA LEU A 331 -23.99 21.02 0.81
C LEU A 331 -24.61 22.21 0.06
N ILE A 332 -25.86 22.09 -0.38
CA ILE A 332 -26.57 23.14 -1.12
C ILE A 332 -27.73 23.69 -0.29
N ILE A 333 -27.74 25.01 -0.11
CA ILE A 333 -28.80 25.75 0.57
C ILE A 333 -29.15 26.95 -0.29
N ASN A 334 -30.43 27.15 -0.62
CA ASN A 334 -30.92 28.26 -1.47
C ASN A 334 -30.11 28.39 -2.78
N ASN A 335 -29.90 27.27 -3.47
CA ASN A 335 -29.09 27.12 -4.70
C ASN A 335 -27.61 27.53 -4.60
N LYS A 336 -27.08 27.74 -3.39
CA LYS A 336 -25.66 28.02 -3.14
C LYS A 336 -24.97 26.79 -2.54
N SER A 337 -23.87 26.33 -3.15
CA SER A 337 -22.99 25.33 -2.53
C SER A 337 -22.13 25.95 -1.43
N TYR A 338 -21.94 25.17 -0.36
CA TYR A 338 -21.04 25.41 0.77
C TYR A 338 -19.88 24.41 0.81
N GLY A 339 -19.72 23.60 -0.25
CA GLY A 339 -18.65 22.61 -0.41
C GLY A 339 -18.97 21.23 0.17
N PRO A 340 -18.04 20.26 0.03
CA PRO A 340 -18.21 18.89 0.48
C PRO A 340 -18.46 18.76 2.00
N HIS A 341 -19.55 18.11 2.37
CA HIS A 341 -19.93 17.81 3.76
C HIS A 341 -20.33 16.32 3.94
N PRO A 342 -20.12 15.74 5.14
CA PRO A 342 -20.46 14.36 5.46
C PRO A 342 -21.92 14.18 5.92
N PHE A 343 -22.64 13.27 5.27
CA PHE A 343 -24.02 12.88 5.62
C PHE A 343 -24.10 11.38 5.91
N VAL A 344 -24.74 10.98 7.02
CA VAL A 344 -25.02 9.58 7.33
C VAL A 344 -26.27 9.15 6.54
N VAL A 345 -26.12 8.28 5.56
CA VAL A 345 -27.21 7.84 4.68
C VAL A 345 -27.42 6.33 4.85
N PRO A 346 -28.63 5.88 5.27
CA PRO A 346 -29.04 4.49 5.13
C PRO A 346 -29.12 4.10 3.65
N ILE A 347 -28.52 2.98 3.29
CA ILE A 347 -28.40 2.52 1.89
C ILE A 347 -29.01 1.12 1.66
N ARG A 348 -29.11 0.30 2.71
CA ARG A 348 -29.83 -0.99 2.71
C ARG A 348 -30.68 -1.12 3.96
N ASP A 349 -31.70 -1.98 3.92
CA ASP A 349 -32.30 -2.44 5.17
C ASP A 349 -31.29 -3.27 5.97
N VAL A 350 -31.24 -3.04 7.29
CA VAL A 350 -30.25 -3.65 8.18
C VAL A 350 -30.47 -5.17 8.35
N LYS A 351 -31.69 -5.65 8.17
CA LYS A 351 -32.10 -7.06 8.36
C LYS A 351 -32.10 -7.84 7.04
N THR A 352 -32.80 -7.36 6.00
CA THR A 352 -32.92 -8.06 4.71
C THR A 352 -31.72 -7.84 3.79
N ARG A 353 -30.95 -6.76 4.00
CA ARG A 353 -29.82 -6.31 3.16
C ARG A 353 -30.23 -5.90 1.73
N GLU A 354 -31.52 -5.78 1.47
CA GLU A 354 -32.06 -5.21 0.24
C GLU A 354 -31.74 -3.71 0.15
N MET A 355 -31.59 -3.20 -1.08
CA MET A 355 -31.30 -1.77 -1.29
C MET A 355 -32.54 -0.93 -1.00
N LEU A 356 -32.35 0.20 -0.33
CA LEU A 356 -33.47 1.13 -0.08
C LEU A 356 -33.86 1.86 -1.39
N PRO A 357 -35.13 2.32 -1.52
CA PRO A 357 -35.57 3.04 -2.72
C PRO A 357 -34.69 4.25 -3.06
N GLY A 358 -34.47 4.49 -4.36
CA GLY A 358 -33.63 5.58 -4.85
C GLY A 358 -32.11 5.35 -4.71
N ARG A 359 -31.65 4.16 -4.29
CA ARG A 359 -30.22 3.80 -4.29
C ARG A 359 -29.93 2.70 -5.31
N THR A 360 -29.01 2.94 -6.24
CA THR A 360 -28.49 1.91 -7.15
C THR A 360 -27.06 1.56 -6.72
N ILE A 361 -26.82 0.32 -6.26
CA ILE A 361 -25.55 -0.08 -5.61
C ILE A 361 -25.04 -1.40 -6.18
N GLY A 362 -23.75 -1.46 -6.51
CA GLY A 362 -23.09 -2.70 -6.95
C GLY A 362 -21.60 -2.73 -6.63
N ASP A 363 -20.95 -3.85 -6.96
CA ASP A 363 -19.51 -4.06 -6.85
C ASP A 363 -18.82 -3.66 -8.18
N ILE A 364 -17.64 -3.05 -8.12
CA ILE A 364 -16.93 -2.53 -9.31
C ILE A 364 -16.14 -3.60 -10.08
N GLY A 365 -16.12 -4.85 -9.62
CA GLY A 365 -15.45 -5.96 -10.28
C GLY A 365 -14.07 -6.35 -9.72
N PRO A 366 -13.31 -7.16 -10.47
CA PRO A 366 -11.98 -7.62 -10.07
C PRO A 366 -10.95 -6.47 -10.09
N LYS A 367 -9.88 -6.64 -9.32
CA LYS A 367 -8.83 -5.64 -9.09
C LYS A 367 -7.45 -6.30 -9.14
N ALA A 368 -6.38 -5.50 -9.20
CA ALA A 368 -5.00 -6.02 -9.10
C ALA A 368 -4.76 -6.74 -7.76
N GLY A 369 -5.19 -6.14 -6.65
CA GLY A 369 -5.24 -6.74 -5.31
C GLY A 369 -6.55 -6.38 -4.59
N TYR A 370 -6.65 -6.61 -3.28
CA TYR A 370 -7.87 -6.34 -2.49
C TYR A 370 -9.13 -7.07 -3.02
N ASN A 371 -8.96 -8.21 -3.69
CA ASN A 371 -10.06 -8.97 -4.30
C ASN A 371 -11.04 -9.57 -3.27
N THR A 372 -10.63 -9.67 -2.00
CA THR A 372 -11.45 -10.00 -0.84
C THR A 372 -12.44 -8.90 -0.44
N THR A 373 -12.27 -7.66 -0.91
CA THR A 373 -13.15 -6.52 -0.61
C THR A 373 -14.11 -6.23 -1.78
N ASP A 374 -15.34 -5.87 -1.41
CA ASP A 374 -16.44 -5.40 -2.26
C ASP A 374 -16.41 -3.89 -2.44
N ASN A 375 -15.34 -3.37 -3.05
CA ASN A 375 -15.29 -1.98 -3.48
C ASN A 375 -16.47 -1.71 -4.42
N GLY A 376 -17.37 -0.83 -4.00
CA GLY A 376 -18.65 -0.61 -4.65
C GLY A 376 -18.76 0.71 -5.40
N PHE A 377 -19.80 0.79 -6.21
CA PHE A 377 -20.35 2.01 -6.76
C PHE A 377 -21.73 2.31 -6.18
N MET A 378 -22.15 3.58 -6.19
CA MET A 378 -23.51 3.98 -5.79
C MET A 378 -23.97 5.28 -6.48
N LEU A 379 -25.21 5.27 -6.96
CA LEU A 379 -25.96 6.43 -7.44
C LEU A 379 -27.17 6.70 -6.54
N PHE A 380 -27.51 7.97 -6.35
CA PHE A 380 -28.68 8.43 -5.59
C PHE A 380 -29.70 9.14 -6.49
N GLU A 381 -30.96 8.69 -6.42
CA GLU A 381 -32.10 9.29 -7.11
C GLU A 381 -33.00 10.02 -6.09
N HIS A 382 -32.86 11.34 -5.99
CA HIS A 382 -33.60 12.26 -5.11
C HIS A 382 -33.89 11.71 -3.69
N VAL A 383 -32.86 11.15 -3.05
CA VAL A 383 -32.97 10.43 -1.77
C VAL A 383 -33.13 11.38 -0.59
N ARG A 384 -34.26 11.29 0.10
CA ARG A 384 -34.48 11.98 1.39
C ARG A 384 -33.72 11.34 2.55
N VAL A 385 -33.13 12.19 3.39
CA VAL A 385 -32.71 11.88 4.78
C VAL A 385 -32.99 13.07 5.71
N PRO A 386 -33.26 12.88 7.02
CA PRO A 386 -33.51 13.98 7.95
C PRO A 386 -32.34 14.96 8.10
N HIS A 387 -32.64 16.21 8.51
CA HIS A 387 -31.66 17.25 8.88
C HIS A 387 -30.49 16.71 9.73
N PHE A 388 -30.82 15.92 10.75
CA PHE A 388 -29.92 15.32 11.74
C PHE A 388 -28.79 14.45 11.16
N ASN A 389 -28.89 14.06 9.89
CA ASN A 389 -27.93 13.17 9.24
C ASN A 389 -26.65 13.88 8.77
N LEU A 390 -26.62 15.22 8.71
CA LEU A 390 -25.40 16.02 8.48
C LEU A 390 -24.52 16.00 9.74
N LEU A 391 -23.31 15.44 9.70
CA LEU A 391 -22.45 15.37 10.89
C LEU A 391 -21.98 16.76 11.33
N ALA A 392 -22.43 17.19 12.52
CA ALA A 392 -22.58 18.61 12.87
C ALA A 392 -21.61 19.12 13.95
N ARG A 393 -20.46 18.47 14.16
CA ARG A 393 -19.48 18.92 15.17
C ARG A 393 -18.77 20.23 14.79
N PHE A 394 -18.45 20.40 13.51
CA PHE A 394 -17.61 21.51 13.03
C PHE A 394 -18.41 22.59 12.31
N SER A 395 -19.17 22.24 11.27
CA SER A 395 -20.18 23.11 10.64
C SER A 395 -21.58 22.66 11.02
N LYS A 396 -22.56 23.58 10.94
CA LYS A 396 -23.97 23.31 11.26
C LYS A 396 -24.91 24.00 10.27
N VAL A 397 -26.16 23.57 10.25
CA VAL A 397 -27.27 24.30 9.61
C VAL A 397 -28.40 24.39 10.63
N GLU A 398 -28.94 25.59 10.84
CA GLU A 398 -30.11 25.82 11.69
C GLU A 398 -31.38 25.29 10.97
N PRO A 399 -32.11 24.28 11.51
CA PRO A 399 -33.22 23.66 10.81
C PRO A 399 -34.45 24.57 10.65
N GLU A 400 -34.62 25.58 11.51
CA GLU A 400 -35.74 26.53 11.45
C GLU A 400 -35.50 27.66 10.44
N THR A 401 -34.24 27.98 10.13
CA THR A 401 -33.86 29.14 9.31
C THR A 401 -33.11 28.78 8.03
N GLY A 402 -32.66 27.51 7.90
CA GLY A 402 -31.74 27.06 6.85
C GLY A 402 -30.33 27.67 6.94
N LYS A 403 -30.00 28.40 8.01
CA LYS A 403 -28.75 29.19 8.08
C LYS A 403 -27.53 28.31 8.36
N TYR A 404 -26.58 28.34 7.43
CA TYR A 404 -25.27 27.69 7.59
C TYR A 404 -24.38 28.42 8.61
N LEU A 405 -23.75 27.65 9.50
CA LEU A 405 -22.76 28.09 10.47
C LEU A 405 -21.40 27.43 10.14
N PRO A 406 -20.37 28.22 9.77
CA PRO A 406 -19.05 27.70 9.40
C PRO A 406 -18.24 27.23 10.62
N PRO A 407 -17.21 26.38 10.42
CA PRO A 407 -16.34 25.94 11.49
C PRO A 407 -15.42 27.06 12.01
N PRO A 408 -15.07 27.08 13.31
CA PRO A 408 -14.15 28.07 13.89
C PRO A 408 -12.78 28.12 13.19
N ASN A 409 -12.32 26.99 12.66
CA ASN A 409 -11.19 26.93 11.75
C ASN A 409 -11.37 25.76 10.77
N ALA A 410 -11.39 26.06 9.47
CA ALA A 410 -11.59 25.07 8.40
C ALA A 410 -10.55 23.93 8.37
N LYS A 411 -9.38 24.11 9.01
CA LYS A 411 -8.34 23.08 9.09
C LYS A 411 -8.61 21.97 10.12
N LEU A 412 -9.53 22.16 11.06
CA LEU A 412 -9.80 21.17 12.12
C LEU A 412 -10.31 19.83 11.54
N ALA A 413 -11.02 19.87 10.41
CA ALA A 413 -11.42 18.68 9.65
C ALA A 413 -10.24 17.81 9.18
N TYR A 414 -9.03 18.38 9.05
CA TYR A 414 -7.84 17.64 8.60
C TYR A 414 -7.20 16.76 9.68
N GLY A 415 -7.66 16.81 10.93
CA GLY A 415 -7.14 15.95 12.01
C GLY A 415 -7.21 14.46 11.66
N THR A 416 -8.39 14.00 11.19
CA THR A 416 -8.60 12.60 10.76
C THR A 416 -7.67 12.20 9.62
N LEU A 417 -7.56 13.01 8.56
CA LEU A 417 -6.66 12.74 7.42
C LEU A 417 -5.18 12.66 7.84
N THR A 418 -4.79 13.50 8.80
CA THR A 418 -3.40 13.53 9.33
C THR A 418 -3.09 12.25 10.11
N TRP A 419 -4.05 11.74 10.91
CA TRP A 419 -3.92 10.46 11.61
C TRP A 419 -3.86 9.26 10.66
N VAL A 420 -4.70 9.23 9.61
CA VAL A 420 -4.67 8.16 8.61
C VAL A 420 -3.33 8.15 7.87
N ARG A 421 -2.79 9.33 7.50
CA ARG A 421 -1.46 9.45 6.87
C ARG A 421 -0.32 8.98 7.79
N ALA A 422 -0.37 9.30 9.08
CA ALA A 422 0.60 8.77 10.06
C ALA A 422 0.55 7.24 10.15
N ASN A 423 -0.65 6.63 10.10
CA ASN A 423 -0.81 5.18 10.01
C ASN A 423 -0.18 4.60 8.73
N ILE A 424 -0.43 5.20 7.55
CA ILE A 424 0.16 4.74 6.28
C ILE A 424 1.70 4.81 6.30
N VAL A 425 2.30 5.83 6.94
CA VAL A 425 3.75 5.93 7.14
C VAL A 425 4.29 4.82 8.07
N ARG A 426 3.55 4.48 9.13
CA ARG A 426 3.87 3.34 10.01
C ARG A 426 3.75 2.00 9.30
N ASP A 427 2.69 1.81 8.53
CA ASP A 427 2.47 0.58 7.76
C ASP A 427 3.50 0.44 6.63
N ALA A 428 3.96 1.54 6.03
CA ALA A 428 5.10 1.52 5.10
C ALA A 428 6.39 0.96 5.74
N SER A 429 6.61 1.16 7.05
CA SER A 429 7.73 0.53 7.77
C SER A 429 7.53 -0.99 7.92
N THR A 430 6.34 -1.43 8.37
CA THR A 430 6.08 -2.86 8.62
C THR A 430 6.07 -3.69 7.34
N VAL A 431 5.64 -3.12 6.20
CA VAL A 431 5.69 -3.83 4.91
C VAL A 431 7.12 -4.00 4.38
N LEU A 432 7.99 -3.01 4.59
CA LEU A 432 9.42 -3.13 4.26
C LEU A 432 10.07 -4.23 5.09
N MET A 433 9.81 -4.24 6.41
CA MET A 433 10.29 -5.29 7.31
C MET A 433 9.87 -6.68 6.80
N ARG A 434 8.57 -6.89 6.50
CA ARG A 434 8.08 -8.17 5.96
C ARG A 434 8.77 -8.55 4.65
N ALA A 435 8.85 -7.63 3.69
CA ALA A 435 9.41 -7.91 2.35
C ALA A 435 10.89 -8.31 2.42
N VAL A 436 11.68 -7.56 3.19
CA VAL A 436 13.13 -7.78 3.28
C VAL A 436 13.46 -8.98 4.17
N THR A 437 12.61 -9.33 5.16
CA THR A 437 12.72 -10.60 5.90
C THR A 437 12.57 -11.80 4.97
N VAL A 438 11.58 -11.80 4.06
CA VAL A 438 11.43 -12.87 3.05
C VAL A 438 12.68 -12.94 2.16
N ALA A 439 13.11 -11.82 1.60
CA ALA A 439 14.22 -11.80 0.66
C ALA A 439 15.57 -12.17 1.29
N ILE A 440 15.90 -11.68 2.48
CA ILE A 440 17.19 -11.96 3.14
C ILE A 440 17.25 -13.41 3.66
N ARG A 441 16.20 -13.93 4.29
CA ARG A 441 16.16 -15.35 4.70
C ARG A 441 16.28 -16.27 3.48
N TYR A 442 15.55 -15.97 2.39
CA TYR A 442 15.66 -16.74 1.15
C TYR A 442 17.05 -16.66 0.51
N CYS A 443 17.62 -15.46 0.35
CA CYS A 443 18.94 -15.29 -0.26
C CYS A 443 20.09 -15.86 0.58
N ALA A 444 19.89 -16.05 1.89
CA ALA A 444 20.81 -16.78 2.76
C ALA A 444 20.73 -18.31 2.60
N VAL A 445 19.55 -18.86 2.33
CA VAL A 445 19.34 -20.30 2.05
C VAL A 445 19.68 -20.66 0.61
N ARG A 446 19.29 -19.82 -0.36
CA ARG A 446 19.50 -20.09 -1.79
C ARG A 446 20.96 -19.98 -2.15
N ARG A 447 21.47 -21.02 -2.80
CA ARG A 447 22.76 -21.03 -3.49
C ARG A 447 22.52 -21.02 -5.01
N GLN A 448 23.39 -20.39 -5.77
CA GLN A 448 23.36 -20.39 -7.24
C GLN A 448 24.72 -19.92 -7.77
N PHE A 449 25.32 -20.70 -8.68
CA PHE A 449 26.68 -20.47 -9.22
C PHE A 449 27.77 -20.54 -8.13
N ALA A 450 29.04 -20.60 -8.56
CA ALA A 450 30.20 -20.43 -7.70
C ALA A 450 30.91 -19.12 -8.04
N ASP A 451 31.71 -18.61 -7.11
CA ASP A 451 32.75 -17.64 -7.48
C ASP A 451 33.82 -18.39 -8.29
N ARG A 452 34.12 -17.92 -9.50
CA ARG A 452 35.11 -18.54 -10.40
C ARG A 452 36.54 -18.20 -9.97
N ASP A 453 36.73 -17.02 -9.40
CA ASP A 453 38.04 -16.43 -9.12
C ASP A 453 38.42 -16.60 -7.63
N ALA A 454 37.44 -16.89 -6.77
CA ALA A 454 37.61 -17.34 -5.38
C ALA A 454 36.72 -18.58 -5.01
N PRO A 455 36.88 -19.73 -5.70
CA PRO A 455 36.02 -20.90 -5.49
C PRO A 455 36.19 -21.55 -4.11
N LYS A 456 35.07 -21.83 -3.46
CA LYS A 456 34.97 -22.66 -2.23
C LYS A 456 34.71 -24.10 -2.64
N PHE A 457 35.35 -25.10 -2.01
CA PHE A 457 35.21 -26.51 -2.38
C PHE A 457 34.47 -27.36 -1.34
N GLY A 458 33.75 -28.38 -1.80
CA GLY A 458 33.03 -29.35 -0.98
C GLY A 458 33.90 -30.52 -0.53
N GLN A 459 33.37 -31.36 0.35
CA GLN A 459 34.03 -32.61 0.77
C GLN A 459 34.20 -33.62 -0.39
N ASP A 460 33.43 -33.45 -1.47
CA ASP A 460 33.54 -34.22 -2.71
C ASP A 460 34.49 -33.59 -3.74
N GLY A 461 35.23 -32.54 -3.35
CA GLY A 461 36.20 -31.85 -4.20
C GLY A 461 35.59 -30.94 -5.29
N LYS A 462 34.26 -30.79 -5.35
CA LYS A 462 33.60 -29.91 -6.34
C LYS A 462 33.47 -28.47 -5.83
N PRO A 463 33.40 -27.46 -6.71
CA PRO A 463 33.03 -26.11 -6.32
C PRO A 463 31.65 -26.09 -5.65
N LEU A 464 31.57 -25.56 -4.44
CA LEU A 464 30.31 -25.30 -3.74
C LEU A 464 29.66 -24.06 -4.34
N GLU A 465 28.36 -24.15 -4.57
CA GLU A 465 27.58 -22.97 -4.93
C GLU A 465 27.55 -21.96 -3.77
N THR A 466 27.74 -20.70 -4.13
CA THR A 466 27.75 -19.52 -3.27
C THR A 466 26.33 -19.18 -2.84
N GLN A 467 26.13 -18.84 -1.55
CA GLN A 467 24.86 -18.30 -1.06
C GLN A 467 24.58 -16.97 -1.76
N VAL A 468 23.41 -16.78 -2.37
CA VAL A 468 23.23 -15.63 -3.29
C VAL A 468 23.32 -14.27 -2.58
N LEU A 469 23.14 -14.23 -1.26
CA LEU A 469 23.39 -13.04 -0.43
C LEU A 469 24.89 -12.64 -0.32
N ASP A 470 25.83 -13.51 -0.67
CA ASP A 470 27.27 -13.17 -0.72
C ASP A 470 27.60 -12.28 -1.94
N TYR A 471 26.78 -12.30 -3.01
CA TYR A 471 27.02 -11.45 -4.18
C TYR A 471 26.69 -9.99 -3.88
N THR A 472 27.65 -9.09 -4.14
CA THR A 472 27.47 -7.62 -3.95
C THR A 472 26.27 -7.06 -4.71
N MET A 473 25.95 -7.60 -5.89
CA MET A 473 24.75 -7.26 -6.68
C MET A 473 23.42 -7.69 -6.04
N VAL A 474 23.43 -8.58 -5.04
CA VAL A 474 22.27 -8.91 -4.19
C VAL A 474 22.28 -8.08 -2.91
N GLN A 475 23.46 -7.75 -2.37
CA GLN A 475 23.62 -6.89 -1.20
C GLN A 475 23.16 -5.45 -1.48
N ILE A 476 23.63 -4.82 -2.57
CA ILE A 476 23.33 -3.42 -2.92
C ILE A 476 21.84 -3.14 -3.18
N ARG A 477 21.06 -4.19 -3.43
CA ARG A 477 19.61 -4.12 -3.67
C ARG A 477 18.75 -4.60 -2.50
N LEU A 478 19.33 -5.18 -1.45
CA LEU A 478 18.60 -5.65 -0.27
C LEU A 478 19.03 -4.95 1.02
N PHE A 479 20.31 -4.63 1.21
CA PHE A 479 20.79 -3.99 2.44
C PHE A 479 20.37 -2.50 2.54
N PRO A 480 20.30 -1.71 1.45
CA PRO A 480 19.66 -0.39 1.51
C PRO A 480 18.17 -0.46 1.85
N ILE A 481 17.44 -1.49 1.41
CA ILE A 481 16.02 -1.71 1.76
C ILE A 481 15.89 -2.12 3.24
N LEU A 482 16.76 -3.02 3.72
CA LEU A 482 16.86 -3.39 5.13
C LEU A 482 17.04 -2.14 6.00
N ALA A 483 17.90 -1.23 5.58
CA ALA A 483 18.20 -0.01 6.29
C ALA A 483 17.12 1.08 6.16
N GLN A 484 16.43 1.14 5.01
CA GLN A 484 15.24 1.96 4.78
C GLN A 484 14.10 1.59 5.74
N ALA A 485 13.92 0.30 6.06
CA ALA A 485 12.93 -0.16 7.02
C ALA A 485 13.13 0.45 8.44
N PHE A 486 14.38 0.58 8.89
CA PHE A 486 14.73 1.28 10.14
C PHE A 486 14.48 2.80 10.03
N ALA A 487 14.87 3.44 8.92
CA ALA A 487 14.60 4.87 8.71
C ALA A 487 13.10 5.19 8.77
N PHE A 488 12.26 4.30 8.24
CA PHE A 488 10.81 4.39 8.28
C PHE A 488 10.26 4.11 9.69
N HIS A 489 10.82 3.15 10.44
CA HIS A 489 10.42 2.86 11.82
C HIS A 489 10.56 4.11 12.70
N TYR A 490 11.77 4.69 12.74
CA TYR A 490 12.05 5.88 13.56
C TYR A 490 11.22 7.10 13.15
N THR A 491 10.97 7.25 11.85
CA THR A 491 10.14 8.35 11.34
C THR A 491 8.66 8.15 11.61
N SER A 492 8.18 6.91 11.62
CA SER A 492 6.80 6.62 12.00
C SER A 492 6.53 6.95 13.47
N ARG A 493 7.47 6.63 14.37
CA ARG A 493 7.42 7.03 15.79
C ARG A 493 7.34 8.55 15.94
N PHE A 494 8.28 9.27 15.33
CA PHE A 494 8.28 10.74 15.35
C PHE A 494 7.02 11.37 14.73
N MET A 495 6.45 10.77 13.67
CA MET A 495 5.20 11.25 13.06
C MET A 495 3.98 11.05 13.97
N PHE A 496 3.96 10.01 14.80
CA PHE A 496 2.95 9.85 15.85
C PHE A 496 3.17 10.81 17.02
N GLU A 497 4.40 10.95 17.52
CA GLU A 497 4.78 11.93 18.55
C GLU A 497 4.35 13.37 18.15
N LEU A 498 4.64 13.77 16.90
CA LEU A 498 4.25 15.07 16.34
C LEU A 498 2.73 15.20 16.13
N TYR A 499 2.02 14.11 15.83
CA TYR A 499 0.56 14.12 15.73
C TYR A 499 -0.10 14.30 17.11
N GLU A 500 0.37 13.56 18.11
CA GLU A 500 -0.16 13.59 19.49
C GLU A 500 0.10 14.95 20.15
N GLN A 501 1.31 15.49 20.01
CA GLN A 501 1.62 16.86 20.43
C GLN A 501 0.71 17.88 19.74
N ASN A 502 0.46 17.74 18.43
CA ASN A 502 -0.43 18.63 17.70
C ASN A 502 -1.90 18.51 18.16
N GLN A 503 -2.39 17.34 18.61
CA GLN A 503 -3.73 17.25 19.21
C GLN A 503 -3.79 18.01 20.55
N ALA A 504 -2.83 17.80 21.45
CA ALA A 504 -2.77 18.50 22.73
C ALA A 504 -2.66 20.04 22.58
N ASN A 505 -1.90 20.49 21.57
CA ASN A 505 -1.84 21.91 21.20
C ASN A 505 -3.23 22.41 20.73
N ILE A 506 -3.92 21.68 19.85
CA ILE A 506 -5.28 22.05 19.39
C ILE A 506 -6.28 22.14 20.56
N GLU A 507 -6.24 21.21 21.51
CA GLU A 507 -7.12 21.21 22.69
C GLU A 507 -6.86 22.40 23.62
N SER A 508 -5.61 22.89 23.69
CA SER A 508 -5.25 24.13 24.40
C SER A 508 -5.39 25.40 23.55
N GLY A 509 -5.84 25.28 22.29
CA GLY A 509 -6.06 26.39 21.36
C GLY A 509 -4.84 26.87 20.57
N ASP A 510 -3.67 26.23 20.72
CA ASP A 510 -2.53 26.50 19.84
C ASP A 510 -2.63 25.73 18.52
N LEU A 511 -2.36 26.42 17.42
CA LEU A 511 -2.44 25.90 16.06
C LEU A 511 -1.10 26.01 15.30
N SER A 512 0.00 26.26 16.01
CA SER A 512 1.34 26.45 15.44
C SER A 512 1.83 25.22 14.65
N LEU A 513 1.74 24.02 15.25
CA LEU A 513 2.19 22.76 14.65
C LEU A 513 1.32 22.30 13.47
N LEU A 514 0.04 22.69 13.41
CA LEU A 514 -0.96 22.18 12.47
C LEU A 514 -0.57 22.31 10.99
N ALA A 515 0.27 23.29 10.63
CA ALA A 515 0.80 23.42 9.28
C ALA A 515 1.97 22.45 8.98
N ASP A 516 2.88 22.26 9.94
CA ASP A 516 4.07 21.41 9.82
C ASP A 516 3.64 19.93 9.87
N THR A 517 2.81 19.52 10.85
CA THR A 517 2.27 18.15 10.95
C THR A 517 1.50 17.74 9.69
N HIS A 518 0.71 18.64 9.10
CA HIS A 518 -0.01 18.38 7.85
C HIS A 518 0.94 18.28 6.64
N ALA A 519 1.97 19.13 6.56
CA ALA A 519 2.94 19.09 5.48
C ALA A 519 3.85 17.84 5.55
N SER A 520 4.35 17.51 6.74
CA SER A 520 5.19 16.33 6.99
C SER A 520 4.43 15.03 6.73
N SER A 521 3.21 14.87 7.26
CA SER A 521 2.39 13.66 6.99
C SER A 521 2.05 13.50 5.51
N SER A 522 1.86 14.60 4.76
CA SER A 522 1.61 14.58 3.32
C SER A 522 2.85 14.17 2.52
N GLY A 523 4.02 14.77 2.82
CA GLY A 523 5.28 14.45 2.16
C GLY A 523 5.79 13.05 2.49
N LEU A 524 5.68 12.65 3.76
CA LEU A 524 6.05 11.30 4.21
C LEU A 524 5.14 10.23 3.58
N LYS A 525 3.81 10.38 3.60
CA LYS A 525 2.92 9.42 2.91
C LYS A 525 3.30 9.30 1.42
N SER A 526 3.51 10.43 0.75
CA SER A 526 3.95 10.47 -0.66
C SER A 526 5.22 9.63 -0.87
N LEU A 527 6.29 9.92 -0.10
CA LEU A 527 7.58 9.26 -0.25
C LEU A 527 7.56 7.79 0.17
N THR A 528 7.05 7.47 1.36
CA THR A 528 7.19 6.13 1.94
C THR A 528 6.35 5.09 1.21
N THR A 529 5.22 5.48 0.60
CA THR A 529 4.35 4.55 -0.15
C THR A 529 4.93 4.18 -1.52
N LEU A 530 5.58 5.13 -2.21
CA LEU A 530 6.32 4.85 -3.44
C LEU A 530 7.52 3.95 -3.14
N TYR A 531 8.37 4.36 -2.19
CA TYR A 531 9.56 3.61 -1.77
C TYR A 531 9.24 2.19 -1.29
N ALA A 532 8.19 1.99 -0.49
CA ALA A 532 7.79 0.66 -0.06
C ALA A 532 7.28 -0.21 -1.23
N SER A 533 6.55 0.38 -2.18
CA SER A 533 6.10 -0.34 -3.39
C SER A 533 7.28 -0.82 -4.24
N ASP A 534 8.22 0.07 -4.54
CA ASP A 534 9.43 -0.27 -5.31
C ASP A 534 10.27 -1.33 -4.60
N ALA A 535 10.46 -1.19 -3.29
CA ALA A 535 11.25 -2.10 -2.48
C ALA A 535 10.66 -3.52 -2.38
N ILE A 536 9.33 -3.66 -2.27
CA ILE A 536 8.67 -4.98 -2.27
C ILE A 536 8.94 -5.70 -3.59
N GLU A 537 8.86 -5.00 -4.73
CA GLU A 537 9.15 -5.57 -6.05
C GLU A 537 10.65 -5.87 -6.25
N VAL A 538 11.56 -5.07 -5.67
CA VAL A 538 13.00 -5.39 -5.65
C VAL A 538 13.29 -6.63 -4.81
N CYS A 539 12.62 -6.81 -3.66
CA CYS A 539 12.68 -8.02 -2.84
C CYS A 539 12.13 -9.24 -3.61
N ARG A 540 10.97 -9.10 -4.26
CA ARG A 540 10.37 -10.14 -5.10
C ARG A 540 11.30 -10.58 -6.23
N LYS A 541 11.89 -9.62 -6.95
CA LYS A 541 12.91 -9.86 -7.98
C LYS A 541 14.22 -10.45 -7.42
N ALA A 542 14.50 -10.38 -6.12
CA ALA A 542 15.72 -10.94 -5.52
C ALA A 542 15.55 -12.45 -5.26
N CYS A 543 14.33 -12.88 -4.97
CA CYS A 543 13.95 -14.29 -4.84
C CYS A 543 13.91 -15.07 -6.19
N GLY A 544 14.25 -14.42 -7.31
CA GLY A 544 14.29 -15.04 -8.63
C GLY A 544 12.93 -15.59 -9.08
N GLY A 545 12.94 -16.73 -9.79
CA GLY A 545 11.71 -17.38 -10.26
C GLY A 545 10.76 -17.79 -9.13
N HIS A 546 11.28 -18.28 -8.00
CA HIS A 546 10.45 -18.63 -6.84
C HIS A 546 9.76 -17.40 -6.22
N GLY A 547 10.36 -16.21 -6.33
CA GLY A 547 9.71 -14.94 -5.95
C GLY A 547 8.50 -14.57 -6.81
N TYR A 548 8.32 -15.16 -7.98
CA TYR A 548 7.10 -14.97 -8.79
C TYR A 548 5.94 -15.87 -8.31
N SER A 549 6.22 -16.94 -7.55
CA SER A 549 5.17 -17.79 -6.98
C SER A 549 4.46 -17.12 -5.80
N MET A 550 3.14 -17.34 -5.71
CA MET A 550 2.32 -16.96 -4.55
C MET A 550 2.83 -17.60 -3.25
N ALA A 551 3.52 -18.75 -3.33
CA ALA A 551 4.19 -19.41 -2.21
C ALA A 551 5.26 -18.54 -1.52
N SER A 552 5.76 -17.49 -2.18
CA SER A 552 6.66 -16.52 -1.58
C SER A 552 5.96 -15.47 -0.71
N GLY A 553 4.62 -15.38 -0.76
CA GLY A 553 3.80 -14.35 -0.13
C GLY A 553 3.87 -12.98 -0.83
N LEU A 554 5.02 -12.65 -1.43
CA LEU A 554 5.33 -11.33 -1.97
C LEU A 554 4.38 -10.81 -3.06
N PRO A 555 3.87 -11.59 -4.04
CA PRO A 555 3.02 -11.04 -5.11
C PRO A 555 1.64 -10.58 -4.62
N ASP A 556 0.94 -11.38 -3.80
CA ASP A 556 -0.39 -11.01 -3.26
C ASP A 556 -0.26 -9.81 -2.31
N PHE A 557 0.76 -9.85 -1.45
CA PHE A 557 1.14 -8.78 -0.54
C PHE A 557 1.47 -7.45 -1.27
N TYR A 558 2.24 -7.50 -2.36
CA TYR A 558 2.52 -6.35 -3.22
C TYR A 558 1.24 -5.78 -3.83
N ALA A 559 0.41 -6.64 -4.43
CA ALA A 559 -0.86 -6.25 -5.03
C ALA A 559 -1.83 -5.63 -4.01
N ASN A 560 -1.80 -6.11 -2.76
CA ASN A 560 -2.58 -5.55 -1.66
C ASN A 560 -1.98 -4.25 -1.09
N TYR A 561 -0.66 -4.02 -1.21
CA TYR A 561 -0.03 -2.79 -0.75
C TYR A 561 -0.18 -1.61 -1.74
N LEU A 562 -0.15 -1.88 -3.05
CA LEU A 562 -0.17 -0.86 -4.12
C LEU A 562 -1.21 0.28 -3.97
N PRO A 563 -2.45 0.07 -3.48
CA PRO A 563 -3.42 1.16 -3.26
C PRO A 563 -2.90 2.32 -2.41
N ASN A 564 -1.90 2.09 -1.54
CA ASN A 564 -1.29 3.12 -0.70
C ASN A 564 -0.58 4.23 -1.49
N ALA A 565 -0.14 4.00 -2.73
CA ALA A 565 0.38 5.05 -3.59
C ALA A 565 -0.72 6.00 -4.12
N THR A 566 -1.99 5.58 -4.11
CA THR A 566 -3.11 6.28 -4.78
C THR A 566 -4.18 6.80 -3.82
N TRP A 567 -4.64 6.01 -2.84
CA TRP A 567 -5.64 6.45 -1.86
C TRP A 567 -5.04 7.42 -0.83
N GLU A 568 -5.89 8.15 -0.09
CA GLU A 568 -5.50 9.27 0.80
C GLU A 568 -4.73 10.42 0.13
N GLY A 569 -4.86 10.51 -1.20
CA GLY A 569 -4.21 11.47 -2.08
C GLY A 569 -3.09 10.80 -2.87
N ASP A 570 -3.19 10.86 -4.20
CA ASP A 570 -2.15 10.40 -5.13
C ASP A 570 -0.76 10.92 -4.72
N SER A 571 0.22 10.04 -4.60
CA SER A 571 1.50 10.38 -4.00
C SER A 571 2.28 11.46 -4.77
N TYR A 572 2.10 11.60 -6.09
CA TYR A 572 2.72 12.69 -6.85
C TYR A 572 1.99 14.03 -6.62
N MET A 573 0.67 14.06 -6.72
CA MET A 573 -0.14 15.27 -6.53
C MET A 573 -0.14 15.76 -5.08
N LEU A 574 -0.08 14.85 -4.11
CA LEU A 574 -0.05 15.15 -2.67
C LEU A 574 1.20 15.94 -2.25
N SER A 575 2.33 15.75 -2.94
CA SER A 575 3.60 16.46 -2.70
C SER A 575 3.42 18.00 -2.70
N GLN A 576 2.45 18.51 -3.46
CA GLN A 576 2.12 19.93 -3.52
C GLN A 576 1.64 20.49 -2.17
N GLN A 577 1.01 19.69 -1.31
CA GLN A 577 0.58 20.12 0.03
C GLN A 577 1.80 20.42 0.91
N CYS A 578 2.83 19.57 0.85
CA CYS A 578 4.12 19.79 1.51
C CYS A 578 4.84 21.03 0.94
N THR A 579 5.04 21.12 -0.37
CA THR A 579 5.85 22.22 -0.94
C THR A 579 5.15 23.59 -0.86
N ARG A 580 3.81 23.66 -0.80
CA ARG A 580 3.08 24.90 -0.44
C ARG A 580 3.45 25.41 0.94
N TYR A 581 3.62 24.52 1.92
CA TYR A 581 4.11 24.88 3.24
C TYR A 581 5.57 25.34 3.19
N LEU A 582 6.47 24.57 2.56
CA LEU A 582 7.90 24.92 2.42
C LEU A 582 8.08 26.32 1.80
N PHE A 583 7.32 26.65 0.75
CA PHE A 583 7.32 27.99 0.14
C PHE A 583 6.79 29.08 1.07
N LYS A 584 5.76 28.81 1.89
CA LYS A 584 5.28 29.79 2.88
C LYS A 584 6.35 30.06 3.93
N THR A 585 6.99 29.01 4.45
CA THR A 585 8.02 29.09 5.49
C THR A 585 9.27 29.83 4.97
N MET A 586 9.78 29.44 3.79
CA MET A 586 10.93 30.11 3.16
C MET A 586 10.67 31.60 2.88
N ARG A 587 9.47 31.97 2.39
CA ARG A 587 9.08 33.39 2.24
C ARG A 587 9.06 34.14 3.57
N ALA A 588 8.47 33.54 4.61
CA ALA A 588 8.36 34.18 5.92
C ALA A 588 9.76 34.49 6.49
N ILE A 589 10.67 33.51 6.48
CA ILE A 589 12.07 33.67 6.92
C ILE A 589 12.76 34.76 6.09
N LYS A 590 12.78 34.66 4.75
CA LYS A 590 13.44 35.64 3.86
C LYS A 590 12.87 37.06 3.97
N SER A 591 11.63 37.23 4.44
CA SER A 591 11.00 38.54 4.58
C SER A 591 11.34 39.27 5.89
N GLY A 592 11.79 38.55 6.93
CA GLY A 592 11.93 39.06 8.29
C GLY A 592 10.62 39.55 8.94
N LYS A 593 9.45 39.29 8.35
CA LYS A 593 8.16 39.85 8.77
C LYS A 593 7.19 38.76 9.26
N GLY A 594 6.72 38.93 10.49
CA GLY A 594 5.77 38.04 11.16
C GLY A 594 6.44 37.00 12.05
N LYS A 595 5.65 36.37 12.93
CA LYS A 595 6.11 35.26 13.76
C LYS A 595 6.35 34.04 12.89
N VAL A 596 7.60 33.60 12.80
CA VAL A 596 7.98 32.29 12.28
C VAL A 596 7.99 31.33 13.47
N ASP A 597 7.10 30.34 13.47
CA ASP A 597 7.05 29.32 14.53
C ASP A 597 8.27 28.39 14.41
N LYS A 598 9.07 28.28 15.48
CA LYS A 598 10.32 27.50 15.48
C LYS A 598 10.03 26.01 15.42
N ASN A 599 10.50 25.36 14.36
CA ASN A 599 10.43 23.92 14.17
C ASN A 599 11.59 23.41 13.30
N ILE A 600 11.68 22.08 13.14
CA ILE A 600 12.74 21.43 12.36
C ILE A 600 12.82 21.95 10.91
N THR A 601 11.70 22.37 10.31
CA THR A 601 11.66 22.93 8.96
C THR A 601 12.29 24.32 8.91
N THR A 602 12.05 25.17 9.91
CA THR A 602 12.67 26.50 9.98
C THR A 602 14.16 26.42 10.29
N ASP A 603 14.57 25.49 11.15
CA ASP A 603 15.95 25.40 11.63
C ASP A 603 16.94 25.11 10.49
N TYR A 604 16.62 24.16 9.59
CA TYR A 604 17.49 23.88 8.44
C TYR A 604 17.43 24.98 7.36
N MET A 605 16.29 25.65 7.20
CA MET A 605 16.15 26.77 6.26
C MET A 605 16.95 28.00 6.70
N ILE A 606 16.94 28.32 8.00
CA ILE A 606 17.75 29.41 8.57
C ILE A 606 19.23 29.11 8.38
N ARG A 607 19.71 27.92 8.79
CA ARG A 607 21.12 27.52 8.59
C ARG A 607 21.57 27.66 7.13
N TYR A 608 20.74 27.23 6.18
CA TYR A 608 21.04 27.35 4.76
C TYR A 608 21.14 28.82 4.30
N LEU A 609 20.26 29.69 4.79
CA LEU A 609 20.30 31.12 4.45
C LEU A 609 21.50 31.83 5.09
N ASP A 610 21.90 31.44 6.30
CA ASP A 610 23.08 31.95 7.01
C ASP A 610 24.40 31.55 6.31
N ASN A 611 24.47 30.34 5.73
CA ASN A 611 25.60 29.90 4.91
C ASN A 611 25.19 29.06 3.70
N LYS A 612 24.79 29.76 2.62
CA LYS A 612 24.43 29.15 1.32
C LYS A 612 25.56 28.41 0.62
N HIS A 613 26.79 28.58 1.09
CA HIS A 613 28.00 27.99 0.51
C HIS A 613 28.68 27.04 1.51
N GLU A 614 27.94 26.51 2.50
CA GLU A 614 28.37 25.39 3.34
C GLU A 614 28.73 24.19 2.45
N LYS A 615 29.86 23.54 2.74
CA LYS A 615 30.38 22.37 2.02
C LYS A 615 30.68 21.24 2.98
N ALA A 616 30.68 20.01 2.48
CA ALA A 616 31.12 18.84 3.20
C ALA A 616 32.64 18.86 3.42
N GLU A 617 33.07 18.74 4.68
CA GLU A 617 34.47 18.66 5.09
C GLU A 617 34.95 17.20 5.11
N ILE A 618 34.68 16.47 4.02
CA ILE A 618 35.05 15.06 3.84
C ILE A 618 36.28 14.94 2.94
N GLN A 619 37.28 14.18 3.39
CA GLN A 619 38.49 13.81 2.63
C GLN A 619 38.64 12.29 2.45
N PHE A 620 38.07 11.49 3.36
CA PHE A 620 38.17 10.03 3.41
C PHE A 620 36.80 9.38 3.67
N SER A 621 36.64 8.10 3.33
CA SER A 621 35.41 7.34 3.65
C SER A 621 35.23 7.11 5.16
N GLY A 622 36.31 7.25 5.94
CA GLY A 622 36.29 7.27 7.41
C GLY A 622 35.51 8.44 8.01
N ASP A 623 35.43 9.59 7.33
CA ASP A 623 34.77 10.80 7.84
C ASP A 623 33.23 10.69 7.83
N LEU A 624 32.71 9.76 7.04
CA LEU A 624 31.29 9.43 6.92
C LEU A 624 30.79 8.58 8.11
N TYR A 625 30.84 9.15 9.32
CA TYR A 625 30.41 8.48 10.57
C TYR A 625 29.43 9.29 11.44
N ASP A 626 29.42 10.62 11.34
CA ASP A 626 28.60 11.54 12.15
C ASP A 626 27.16 11.66 11.62
N PRO A 627 26.11 11.30 12.40
CA PRO A 627 24.72 11.53 11.99
C PRO A 627 24.38 13.01 11.77
N LEU A 628 25.01 13.93 12.50
CA LEU A 628 24.78 15.37 12.32
C LEU A 628 25.29 15.86 10.96
N PHE A 629 26.32 15.24 10.37
CA PHE A 629 26.76 15.55 9.00
C PHE A 629 25.63 15.31 7.99
N PHE A 630 25.03 14.11 7.99
CA PHE A 630 23.94 13.80 7.07
C PHE A 630 22.71 14.68 7.33
N MET A 631 22.40 15.00 8.60
CA MET A 631 21.34 15.94 8.95
C MET A 631 21.59 17.35 8.38
N ARG A 632 22.83 17.87 8.47
CA ARG A 632 23.24 19.14 7.83
C ARG A 632 23.09 19.05 6.31
N ALA A 633 23.64 18.02 5.69
CA ALA A 633 23.66 17.83 4.24
C ALA A 633 22.25 17.77 3.63
N PHE A 634 21.37 16.90 4.15
CA PHE A 634 20.01 16.75 3.65
C PHE A 634 19.16 17.99 3.93
N GLY A 635 19.37 18.69 5.05
CA GLY A 635 18.73 19.97 5.36
C GLY A 635 19.14 21.07 4.36
N HIS A 636 20.44 21.20 4.09
CA HIS A 636 20.97 22.11 3.08
C HIS A 636 20.36 21.82 1.70
N ARG A 637 20.33 20.56 1.25
CA ARG A 637 19.69 20.17 -0.02
C ARG A 637 18.20 20.55 -0.05
N ALA A 638 17.45 20.25 1.00
CA ALA A 638 16.03 20.56 1.06
C ALA A 638 15.75 22.07 1.02
N ALA A 639 16.57 22.89 1.68
CA ALA A 639 16.46 24.35 1.63
C ALA A 639 16.90 24.93 0.28
N TYR A 640 18.01 24.45 -0.29
CA TYR A 640 18.49 24.84 -1.62
C TYR A 640 17.41 24.61 -2.69
N LEU A 641 16.86 23.39 -2.79
CA LEU A 641 15.80 23.07 -3.76
C LEU A 641 14.53 23.89 -3.53
N THR A 642 14.19 24.16 -2.26
CA THR A 642 13.07 25.03 -1.90
C THR A 642 13.31 26.46 -2.38
N GLU A 643 14.50 27.04 -2.17
CA GLU A 643 14.79 28.40 -2.64
C GLU A 643 14.86 28.48 -4.17
N GLN A 644 15.54 27.56 -4.85
CA GLN A 644 15.65 27.57 -6.31
C GLN A 644 14.26 27.48 -6.98
N THR A 645 13.40 26.57 -6.48
CA THR A 645 12.03 26.44 -7.02
C THR A 645 11.14 27.60 -6.63
N LEU A 646 11.36 28.22 -5.46
CA LEU A 646 10.69 29.45 -5.07
C LEU A 646 11.08 30.63 -5.97
N ALA A 647 12.36 30.76 -6.35
CA ALA A 647 12.82 31.79 -7.29
C ALA A 647 12.21 31.59 -8.68
N LEU A 648 12.13 30.34 -9.16
CA LEU A 648 11.41 30.02 -10.41
C LEU A 648 9.93 30.43 -10.35
N ARG A 649 9.28 30.32 -9.18
CA ARG A 649 7.87 30.69 -8.97
C ARG A 649 7.66 32.20 -8.79
N ASP A 650 8.50 32.85 -8.00
CA ASP A 650 8.28 34.23 -7.52
C ASP A 650 9.05 35.27 -8.32
N ASP A 651 10.24 34.95 -8.82
CA ASP A 651 11.07 35.87 -9.60
C ASP A 651 10.81 35.66 -11.10
N ALA A 652 10.99 34.43 -11.60
CA ALA A 652 10.73 34.05 -13.00
C ALA A 652 9.24 33.78 -13.32
N LYS A 653 8.34 33.99 -12.35
CA LYS A 653 6.87 33.93 -12.47
C LYS A 653 6.28 32.63 -13.06
N ARG A 654 7.01 31.51 -13.09
CA ARG A 654 6.56 30.25 -13.71
C ARG A 654 5.22 29.77 -13.12
N SER A 655 4.35 29.24 -13.97
CA SER A 655 3.02 28.78 -13.56
C SER A 655 3.12 27.58 -12.61
N TRP A 656 2.16 27.42 -11.70
CA TRP A 656 2.16 26.32 -10.73
C TRP A 656 2.20 24.94 -11.43
N ASN A 657 1.46 24.80 -12.54
CA ASN A 657 1.46 23.57 -13.35
C ASN A 657 2.83 23.30 -13.99
N SER A 658 3.52 24.34 -14.48
CA SER A 658 4.85 24.18 -15.07
C SER A 658 5.94 23.79 -14.08
N LEU A 659 5.67 23.84 -12.76
CA LEU A 659 6.63 23.56 -11.69
C LEU A 659 6.36 22.22 -10.96
N LEU A 660 5.40 21.41 -11.41
CA LEU A 660 4.97 20.21 -10.66
C LEU A 660 6.10 19.20 -10.40
N VAL A 661 7.08 19.10 -11.31
CA VAL A 661 8.24 18.21 -11.16
C VAL A 661 9.19 18.73 -10.08
N GLU A 662 9.48 20.03 -10.08
CA GLU A 662 10.31 20.68 -9.06
C GLU A 662 9.61 20.72 -7.70
N LEU A 663 8.28 20.95 -7.67
CA LEU A 663 7.46 20.87 -6.46
C LEU A 663 7.48 19.48 -5.83
N TYR A 664 7.48 18.41 -6.62
CA TYR A 664 7.69 17.04 -6.15
C TYR A 664 9.10 16.85 -5.58
N ARG A 665 10.15 17.34 -6.26
CA ARG A 665 11.55 17.28 -5.78
C ARG A 665 11.74 17.97 -4.43
N CYS A 666 11.16 19.15 -4.21
CA CYS A 666 11.19 19.82 -2.91
C CYS A 666 10.57 18.95 -1.79
N SER A 667 9.39 18.37 -2.04
CA SER A 667 8.70 17.51 -1.07
C SER A 667 9.48 16.21 -0.81
N LYS A 668 10.07 15.62 -1.85
CA LYS A 668 10.94 14.42 -1.74
C LYS A 668 12.16 14.71 -0.86
N ALA A 669 12.90 15.77 -1.16
CA ALA A 669 14.11 16.13 -0.42
C ALA A 669 13.82 16.51 1.04
N HIS A 670 12.74 17.25 1.32
CA HIS A 670 12.28 17.52 2.69
C HIS A 670 11.91 16.22 3.43
N SER A 671 11.17 15.32 2.78
CA SER A 671 10.75 14.05 3.40
C SER A 671 11.93 13.09 3.63
N GLN A 672 12.93 13.10 2.75
CA GLN A 672 14.21 12.41 2.96
C GLN A 672 15.03 13.04 4.10
N TYR A 673 15.04 14.37 4.24
CA TYR A 673 15.61 15.04 5.41
C TYR A 673 14.91 14.59 6.71
N LEU A 674 13.58 14.47 6.74
CA LEU A 674 12.87 13.96 7.93
C LEU A 674 13.31 12.53 8.26
N LEU A 675 13.41 11.64 7.26
CA LEU A 675 13.91 10.27 7.43
C LEU A 675 15.34 10.23 8.02
N VAL A 676 16.27 11.02 7.48
CA VAL A 676 17.65 11.15 7.99
C VAL A 676 17.67 11.72 9.41
N ARG A 677 16.91 12.80 9.65
CA ARG A 677 16.84 13.49 10.95
C ARG A 677 16.32 12.56 12.03
N ASN A 678 15.24 11.81 11.79
CA ASN A 678 14.63 10.99 12.85
C ASN A 678 15.49 9.77 13.20
N PHE A 679 16.07 9.11 12.19
CA PHE A 679 16.98 7.98 12.42
C PHE A 679 18.31 8.46 13.07
N GLY A 680 18.89 9.56 12.59
CA GLY A 680 20.08 10.17 13.20
C GLY A 680 19.85 10.62 14.65
N MET A 681 18.69 11.22 14.94
CA MET A 681 18.31 11.63 16.30
C MET A 681 18.15 10.45 17.25
N ALA A 682 17.65 9.29 16.80
CA ALA A 682 17.62 8.09 17.64
C ALA A 682 19.03 7.67 18.08
N ILE A 683 20.00 7.62 17.16
CA ILE A 683 21.41 7.30 17.48
C ILE A 683 22.03 8.33 18.44
N LEU A 684 21.62 9.61 18.34
CA LEU A 684 22.17 10.71 19.14
C LEU A 684 21.47 10.95 20.49
N LYS A 685 20.25 10.44 20.70
CA LYS A 685 19.38 10.81 21.85
C LYS A 685 18.52 9.68 22.45
N ASP A 686 18.48 8.48 21.87
CA ASP A 686 17.75 7.35 22.48
C ASP A 686 18.64 6.66 23.52
N ASP A 687 18.37 6.89 24.81
CA ASP A 687 19.14 6.29 25.91
C ASP A 687 18.95 4.76 26.02
N LYS A 688 17.82 4.20 25.56
CA LYS A 688 17.59 2.75 25.52
C LYS A 688 18.43 2.08 24.42
N LEU A 689 18.73 2.80 23.34
CA LEU A 689 19.72 2.37 22.34
C LEU A 689 21.15 2.57 22.83
N ASN A 690 21.46 3.76 23.35
CA ASN A 690 22.83 4.14 23.71
C ASN A 690 23.38 3.38 24.92
N SER A 691 22.51 2.90 25.83
CA SER A 691 22.88 1.97 26.92
C SER A 691 23.25 0.55 26.46
N GLN A 692 23.09 0.22 25.17
CA GLN A 692 23.36 -1.11 24.61
C GLN A 692 24.40 -1.01 23.47
N PRO A 693 25.72 -1.00 23.76
CA PRO A 693 26.75 -0.67 22.79
C PRO A 693 26.74 -1.49 21.49
N ALA A 694 26.46 -2.80 21.56
CA ALA A 694 26.37 -3.67 20.39
C ALA A 694 25.17 -3.32 19.48
N LEU A 695 23.99 -3.06 20.07
CA LEU A 695 22.81 -2.59 19.32
C LEU A 695 23.09 -1.23 18.69
N ARG A 696 23.61 -0.28 19.49
CA ARG A 696 23.99 1.05 19.04
C ARG A 696 24.95 1.00 17.85
N GLN A 697 25.96 0.13 17.89
CA GLN A 697 26.95 0.00 16.83
C GLN A 697 26.34 -0.54 15.52
N ILE A 698 25.54 -1.61 15.57
CA ILE A 698 24.92 -2.14 14.34
C ILE A 698 23.86 -1.18 13.78
N VAL A 699 23.06 -0.54 14.64
CA VAL A 699 22.06 0.45 14.22
C VAL A 699 22.72 1.69 13.60
N GLN A 700 23.89 2.14 14.11
CA GLN A 700 24.65 3.22 13.47
C GLN A 700 25.18 2.80 12.09
N LYS A 701 25.69 1.57 11.90
CA LYS A 701 26.09 1.07 10.57
C LYS A 701 24.92 1.07 9.59
N ILE A 702 23.74 0.62 10.04
CA ILE A 702 22.52 0.60 9.22
C ILE A 702 22.07 2.02 8.84
N PHE A 703 22.12 3.00 9.76
CA PHE A 703 21.91 4.41 9.43
C PHE A 703 22.91 4.92 8.37
N LEU A 704 24.21 4.65 8.55
CA LEU A 704 25.24 5.11 7.63
C LEU A 704 25.08 4.50 6.23
N LEU A 705 24.69 3.22 6.13
CA LEU A 705 24.37 2.58 4.86
C LEU A 705 23.22 3.30 4.14
N TRP A 706 22.09 3.50 4.84
CA TRP A 706 20.92 4.15 4.24
C TRP A 706 21.19 5.61 3.87
N ALA A 707 21.87 6.36 4.74
CA ALA A 707 22.19 7.76 4.51
C ALA A 707 23.19 7.94 3.36
N CYS A 708 24.26 7.13 3.28
CA CYS A 708 25.22 7.18 2.18
C CYS A 708 24.58 6.75 0.85
N ASN A 709 23.82 5.66 0.83
CA ASN A 709 23.15 5.17 -0.38
C ASN A 709 22.14 6.20 -0.91
N THR A 710 21.26 6.73 -0.05
CA THR A 710 20.29 7.76 -0.44
C THR A 710 20.99 9.05 -0.90
N MET A 711 22.11 9.43 -0.28
CA MET A 711 22.91 10.60 -0.72
C MET A 711 23.59 10.37 -2.07
N GLN A 712 23.94 9.13 -2.40
CA GLN A 712 24.54 8.75 -3.67
C GLN A 712 23.49 8.67 -4.80
N GLU A 713 22.31 8.10 -4.54
CA GLU A 713 21.17 8.05 -5.48
C GLU A 713 20.65 9.45 -5.82
N GLU A 714 20.62 10.36 -4.85
CA GLU A 714 20.15 11.74 -5.01
C GLU A 714 21.30 12.74 -5.29
N SER A 715 22.51 12.22 -5.58
CA SER A 715 23.77 12.99 -5.65
C SER A 715 23.73 14.22 -6.56
N ALA A 716 22.95 14.19 -7.63
CA ALA A 716 22.79 15.31 -8.57
C ALA A 716 22.38 16.62 -7.87
N ASP A 717 21.54 16.56 -6.83
CA ASP A 717 21.10 17.74 -6.09
C ASP A 717 22.18 18.27 -5.13
N PHE A 718 22.95 17.37 -4.48
CA PHE A 718 24.04 17.73 -3.57
C PHE A 718 25.27 18.28 -4.32
N LEU A 719 25.49 17.81 -5.55
CA LEU A 719 26.47 18.36 -6.48
C LEU A 719 26.01 19.71 -7.04
N ALA A 720 24.73 19.86 -7.40
CA ALA A 720 24.18 21.12 -7.91
C ALA A 720 24.14 22.25 -6.88
N SER A 721 23.93 21.94 -5.58
CA SER A 721 24.07 22.93 -4.51
C SER A 721 25.53 23.25 -4.15
N GLY A 722 26.49 22.47 -4.68
CA GLY A 722 27.91 22.58 -4.36
C GLY A 722 28.29 22.09 -2.95
N TYR A 723 27.38 21.40 -2.25
CA TYR A 723 27.63 20.88 -0.89
C TYR A 723 28.63 19.73 -0.91
N ILE A 724 28.59 18.87 -1.93
CA ILE A 724 29.65 17.86 -2.18
C ILE A 724 30.32 18.09 -3.53
N ASN A 725 31.52 17.53 -3.70
CA ASN A 725 32.23 17.45 -4.98
C ASN A 725 32.28 16.00 -5.52
N GLY A 726 32.81 15.82 -6.73
CA GLY A 726 32.91 14.51 -7.39
C GLY A 726 33.77 13.48 -6.65
N GLN A 727 34.85 13.88 -5.98
CA GLN A 727 35.66 12.98 -5.15
C GLN A 727 34.83 12.48 -3.95
N GLN A 728 34.09 13.36 -3.30
CA GLN A 728 33.22 13.02 -2.17
C GLN A 728 32.05 12.12 -2.59
N PHE A 729 31.52 12.28 -3.80
CA PHE A 729 30.57 11.31 -4.38
C PHE A 729 31.16 9.90 -4.49
N HIS A 730 32.42 9.75 -4.91
CA HIS A 730 33.08 8.45 -4.92
C HIS A 730 33.30 7.88 -3.51
N LEU A 731 33.62 8.74 -2.52
CA LEU A 731 33.77 8.31 -1.12
C LEU A 731 32.46 7.79 -0.51
N LEU A 732 31.30 8.37 -0.86
CA LEU A 732 29.98 7.80 -0.51
C LEU A 732 29.82 6.38 -1.05
N GLY A 733 30.19 6.17 -2.32
CA GLY A 733 30.14 4.85 -2.96
C GLY A 733 31.05 3.81 -2.29
N SER A 734 32.30 4.19 -1.99
CA SER A 734 33.21 3.34 -1.21
C SER A 734 32.61 3.00 0.16
N LYS A 735 32.02 3.98 0.85
CA LYS A 735 31.44 3.78 2.18
C LYS A 735 30.23 2.85 2.19
N VAL A 736 29.40 2.88 1.14
CA VAL A 736 28.33 1.89 0.94
C VAL A 736 28.91 0.49 0.81
N GLN A 737 29.97 0.28 0.01
CA GLN A 737 30.60 -1.05 -0.14
C GLN A 737 31.23 -1.54 1.18
N GLU A 738 31.97 -0.68 1.89
CA GLU A 738 32.52 -0.99 3.22
C GLU A 738 31.42 -1.52 4.16
N ILE A 739 30.33 -0.76 4.32
CA ILE A 739 29.28 -1.09 5.29
C ILE A 739 28.50 -2.34 4.86
N MET A 740 28.32 -2.61 3.56
CA MET A 740 27.66 -3.85 3.12
C MET A 740 28.42 -5.11 3.55
N VAL A 741 29.76 -5.08 3.55
CA VAL A 741 30.59 -6.18 4.07
C VAL A 741 30.37 -6.36 5.57
N GLU A 742 30.24 -5.27 6.34
CA GLU A 742 29.95 -5.31 7.78
C GLU A 742 28.50 -5.74 8.12
N VAL A 743 27.55 -5.46 7.22
CA VAL A 743 26.13 -5.84 7.36
C VAL A 743 25.88 -7.29 6.92
N ARG A 744 26.63 -7.82 5.95
CA ARG A 744 26.47 -9.20 5.45
C ARG A 744 26.41 -10.28 6.55
N PRO A 745 27.32 -10.37 7.54
CA PRO A 745 27.23 -11.37 8.62
C PRO A 745 26.06 -11.12 9.58
N ASN A 746 25.54 -9.89 9.64
CA ASN A 746 24.46 -9.48 10.53
C ASN A 746 23.06 -9.58 9.89
N ALA A 747 22.97 -9.74 8.57
CA ALA A 747 21.75 -9.57 7.79
C ALA A 747 20.56 -10.43 8.26
N VAL A 748 20.78 -11.72 8.57
CA VAL A 748 19.71 -12.62 9.05
C VAL A 748 19.23 -12.22 10.44
N ALA A 749 20.14 -11.90 11.36
CA ALA A 749 19.79 -11.45 12.71
C ALA A 749 19.06 -10.09 12.71
N LEU A 750 19.36 -9.21 11.75
CA LEU A 750 18.67 -7.93 11.57
C LEU A 750 17.22 -8.10 11.11
N VAL A 751 16.93 -9.08 10.24
CA VAL A 751 15.54 -9.37 9.83
C VAL A 751 14.77 -10.23 10.84
N ASP A 752 15.46 -11.06 11.62
CA ASP A 752 14.85 -11.75 12.77
C ASP A 752 14.48 -10.74 13.88
N ALA A 753 15.29 -9.70 14.08
CA ALA A 753 14.99 -8.61 15.01
C ALA A 753 13.75 -7.77 14.65
N PHE A 754 13.24 -7.85 13.42
CA PHE A 754 11.95 -7.24 13.08
C PHE A 754 10.76 -7.99 13.69
N ALA A 755 10.94 -9.18 14.26
CA ALA A 755 9.90 -9.96 14.92
C ALA A 755 8.61 -10.08 14.09
N VAL A 756 8.76 -10.46 12.81
CA VAL A 756 7.63 -10.78 11.93
C VAL A 756 7.36 -12.29 12.02
N PRO A 757 6.21 -12.74 12.57
CA PRO A 757 5.91 -14.16 12.68
C PRO A 757 5.79 -14.83 11.31
N ASP A 758 6.15 -16.10 11.20
CA ASP A 758 5.98 -16.86 9.96
C ASP A 758 4.49 -16.94 9.54
N TYR A 759 3.57 -16.93 10.50
CA TYR A 759 2.12 -16.79 10.29
C TYR A 759 1.70 -15.46 9.62
N LEU A 760 2.44 -14.36 9.87
CA LEU A 760 2.23 -13.07 9.18
C LEU A 760 3.01 -13.01 7.87
N LEU A 761 4.21 -13.60 7.79
CA LEU A 761 4.96 -13.68 6.53
C LEU A 761 4.16 -14.43 5.46
N ASN A 762 3.51 -15.55 5.84
CA ASN A 762 2.79 -16.48 4.98
C ASN A 762 3.60 -16.85 3.72
N SER A 763 4.86 -17.26 3.94
CA SER A 763 5.86 -17.41 2.88
C SER A 763 6.70 -18.66 3.10
N ALA A 764 6.74 -19.55 2.10
CA ALA A 764 7.67 -20.67 2.04
C ALA A 764 9.13 -20.20 1.93
N LEU A 765 9.37 -19.05 1.30
CA LEU A 765 10.72 -18.49 1.12
C LEU A 765 11.24 -17.79 2.38
N GLY A 766 10.35 -17.15 3.14
CA GLY A 766 10.70 -16.34 4.29
C GLY A 766 10.70 -17.07 5.64
N ARG A 767 10.54 -18.39 5.68
CA ARG A 767 10.40 -19.16 6.94
C ARG A 767 11.59 -18.95 7.88
N SER A 768 11.27 -18.79 9.17
CA SER A 768 12.26 -18.67 10.25
C SER A 768 13.13 -19.92 10.40
N ASP A 769 12.62 -21.10 10.05
CA ASP A 769 13.32 -22.38 10.11
C ASP A 769 14.19 -22.69 8.88
N GLY A 770 14.09 -21.92 7.80
CA GLY A 770 14.87 -22.12 6.57
C GLY A 770 14.50 -23.36 5.74
N ASN A 771 13.42 -24.09 6.06
CA ASN A 771 12.96 -25.28 5.32
C ASN A 771 12.18 -24.88 4.05
N VAL A 772 12.87 -24.16 3.16
CA VAL A 772 12.28 -23.44 2.02
C VAL A 772 11.77 -24.38 0.92
N TYR A 773 12.56 -25.37 0.54
CA TYR A 773 12.27 -26.19 -0.64
C TYR A 773 11.14 -27.18 -0.37
N GLU A 774 11.11 -27.72 0.84
CA GLU A 774 10.06 -28.57 1.36
C GLU A 774 8.72 -27.81 1.41
N ALA A 775 8.72 -26.57 1.90
CA ALA A 775 7.53 -25.73 1.95
C ALA A 775 7.05 -25.26 0.55
N LEU A 776 7.97 -25.02 -0.39
CA LEU A 776 7.62 -24.76 -1.80
C LEU A 776 6.95 -25.97 -2.46
N PHE A 777 7.43 -27.18 -2.16
CA PHE A 777 6.89 -28.41 -2.73
C PHE A 777 5.53 -28.77 -2.10
N ASP A 778 5.40 -28.65 -0.79
CA ASP A 778 4.12 -28.75 -0.06
C ASP A 778 3.06 -27.77 -0.58
N PHE A 779 3.45 -26.53 -0.89
CA PHE A 779 2.56 -25.57 -1.57
C PHE A 779 2.10 -26.11 -2.94
N ALA A 780 3.03 -26.56 -3.79
CA ALA A 780 2.70 -27.06 -5.11
C ALA A 780 1.78 -28.30 -5.08
N LEU A 781 1.91 -29.18 -4.08
CA LEU A 781 1.07 -30.36 -3.92
C LEU A 781 -0.39 -30.04 -3.58
N ARG A 782 -0.68 -28.86 -3.00
CA ARG A 782 -2.03 -28.44 -2.60
C ARG A 782 -2.85 -27.83 -3.73
N GLU A 783 -2.21 -27.50 -4.86
CA GLU A 783 -2.83 -26.90 -6.03
C GLU A 783 -4.00 -27.77 -6.58
N PRO A 784 -5.26 -27.29 -6.58
CA PRO A 784 -6.41 -28.07 -7.05
C PRO A 784 -6.30 -28.59 -8.49
N LEU A 785 -5.57 -27.92 -9.39
CA LEU A 785 -5.34 -28.40 -10.75
C LEU A 785 -4.64 -29.77 -10.79
N ASN A 786 -3.86 -30.12 -9.76
CA ASN A 786 -3.19 -31.42 -9.61
C ASN A 786 -4.12 -32.57 -9.16
N SER A 787 -5.40 -32.27 -8.88
CA SER A 787 -6.41 -33.26 -8.46
C SER A 787 -7.39 -33.66 -9.56
N ALA A 788 -7.17 -33.22 -10.81
CA ALA A 788 -8.04 -33.50 -11.94
C ALA A 788 -7.25 -33.86 -13.21
N LYS A 789 -7.88 -34.64 -14.09
CA LYS A 789 -7.40 -34.93 -15.45
C LYS A 789 -8.07 -33.98 -16.43
N TRP A 790 -7.25 -33.20 -17.12
CA TRP A 790 -7.68 -32.21 -18.11
C TRP A 790 -7.82 -32.87 -19.48
N ASN A 791 -8.87 -32.52 -20.22
CA ASN A 791 -8.97 -32.89 -21.61
C ASN A 791 -8.15 -31.91 -22.46
N VAL A 792 -7.35 -32.45 -23.38
CA VAL A 792 -6.52 -31.69 -24.32
C VAL A 792 -6.81 -32.05 -25.77
N ASP A 793 -7.86 -32.82 -26.04
CA ASP A 793 -8.36 -33.06 -27.39
C ASP A 793 -9.00 -31.77 -27.93
N ILE A 794 -8.33 -31.17 -28.91
CA ILE A 794 -8.77 -29.95 -29.61
C ILE A 794 -10.06 -30.13 -30.42
N HIS A 795 -10.60 -31.34 -30.52
CA HIS A 795 -11.86 -31.64 -31.19
C HIS A 795 -13.05 -31.82 -30.24
N ASP A 796 -12.84 -32.11 -28.95
CA ASP A 796 -13.93 -32.12 -27.95
C ASP A 796 -14.00 -30.80 -27.19
N MET A 797 -14.67 -29.83 -27.80
CA MET A 797 -14.97 -28.52 -27.21
C MET A 797 -16.01 -28.56 -26.07
N ASN A 798 -16.57 -29.72 -25.72
CA ASN A 798 -17.60 -29.84 -24.67
C ASN A 798 -17.02 -30.33 -23.33
N THR A 799 -15.92 -31.09 -23.35
CA THR A 799 -15.26 -31.63 -22.16
C THR A 799 -13.95 -30.90 -21.90
N THR A 800 -13.88 -30.12 -20.82
CA THR A 800 -12.63 -29.48 -20.34
C THR A 800 -11.83 -30.37 -19.39
N ASP A 801 -12.53 -31.19 -18.63
CA ASP A 801 -12.00 -32.00 -17.54
C ASP A 801 -12.81 -33.29 -17.41
N PHE A 802 -12.12 -34.40 -17.15
CA PHE A 802 -12.74 -35.71 -16.93
C PHE A 802 -13.22 -35.90 -15.48
N ASP A 803 -12.83 -35.01 -14.56
CA ASP A 803 -13.11 -35.07 -13.12
C ASP A 803 -14.08 -33.96 -12.69
N SER A 804 -15.39 -34.22 -12.85
CA SER A 804 -16.49 -33.27 -12.59
C SER A 804 -16.62 -32.76 -11.15
N ASP A 805 -15.77 -33.21 -10.22
CA ASP A 805 -15.77 -32.85 -8.81
C ASP A 805 -15.13 -31.47 -8.54
N LEU A 806 -14.36 -30.92 -9.49
CA LEU A 806 -13.74 -29.60 -9.30
C LEU A 806 -14.80 -28.48 -9.24
N PRO A 807 -14.58 -27.42 -8.43
CA PRO A 807 -15.47 -26.25 -8.39
C PRO A 807 -15.50 -25.48 -9.72
N ARG A 808 -16.34 -25.95 -10.66
CA ARG A 808 -16.54 -25.31 -11.98
C ARG A 808 -17.18 -23.93 -11.79
N ALA A 809 -16.37 -22.88 -11.88
CA ALA A 809 -16.86 -21.58 -12.29
C ALA A 809 -17.46 -21.73 -13.69
N LYS A 810 -18.77 -21.51 -13.83
CA LYS A 810 -19.41 -21.47 -15.13
C LYS A 810 -18.85 -20.27 -15.90
N LEU A 811 -18.13 -20.56 -16.99
CA LEU A 811 -17.79 -19.62 -18.05
C LEU A 811 -19.05 -19.28 -18.88
#